data_AF-A0A0C1Y2M7-F1
#
_entry.id   AF-A0A0C1Y2M7-F1
#
_cell.length_a   1.000
_cell.length_b   1.000
_cell.length_c   1.000
_cell.angle_alpha   90.00
_cell.angle_beta   90.00
_cell.angle_gamma   90.00
#
_symmetry.space_group_name_H-M   'P 1'
#
loop_
_entity.id
_entity.type
_entity.pdbx_description
1 polymer ?
#
loop_
_entity_poly.entity_id
_entity_poly.type
_entity_poly.pdbx_seq_one_letter_code
_entity_poly.pdbx_strand_id
1 'polypeptide(L)'
;MASAIIVFSHLRWDFVFCRPQQLMSRLASQQPVVFIEEPQYRDGAASLNTYSPLPGVLVCQPQTPVDQAGFHDDQLPYLRALLRQLVRDFDEHVAWFYTPMALPLLQELQPGLVVYDCMEESSRNTPKQWQQRENGLLKAADLVLAGGRSLYRSRNRRHSNVRYLPDSVDAAHFEAALDRTNSHPAHREIPGPRLGYYGVLDERIDIALLGQLADAHPRWQIVLVGPVRGIDPQALPQRANVHYLGLQPYQALPLFLAGWDVCLLPFALNEATRSSCPLKLLEYMAAELPVVSTPLPEVARAYGDVVAIADDAHAFVAACEEVLLAPPQAHAARIEKMRALLASMSWDARADKVRALLDSTPRRCPEHEAAASLAPDEVPNINRLQRGEAARYVATAIIGAGPAGLSAAYHLGHEAVLFEKQSMVGGSCRSIKDSGFTFDHGGHILFSDEPYVLELYRTLLGSNLHWQDREAWVYSKNGYTRYPFRGGLYDLAPEVVKENVMKAIAGRFGYPLRGGCQALMSGFVPHIKGTVELNADVVQLSPRQRTIALADGRHYQYQHLISTLPLPELVRIIGDEAPDEVREAAAGLRHESLRCVNLGVARERITEKHWIYYPEDTIFDSIFAQGNASPDCNPPGGFALTCEISYAPWKPLPSAGQALIDLCVRDCIRVGLLREDDRIIAASEVDIPYAGMVYDQAQESNVQTIKSWLDLHDIVVAGCHAEWDDCNAEHAFIAGKKAADAVKWVEPLKSALVE
;
A
#
# COMPACT_ATOMS: atom_id res chain seq x y z
N MET A 1 -38.56 -14.99 17.23
CA MET A 1 -38.25 -13.88 18.15
C MET A 1 -37.09 -13.10 17.55
N ALA A 2 -36.91 -11.83 17.86
CA ALA A 2 -35.79 -11.08 17.30
C ALA A 2 -34.47 -11.68 17.81
N SER A 3 -33.61 -12.13 16.90
CA SER A 3 -32.28 -12.68 17.21
C SER A 3 -31.49 -11.69 18.08
N ALA A 4 -31.00 -12.12 19.24
CA ALA A 4 -30.18 -11.27 20.11
C ALA A 4 -28.79 -11.00 19.49
N ILE A 5 -28.11 -9.94 19.90
CA ILE A 5 -26.72 -9.65 19.51
C ILE A 5 -25.83 -9.78 20.74
N ILE A 6 -24.96 -10.79 20.77
CA ILE A 6 -23.97 -11.01 21.84
C ILE A 6 -22.64 -10.42 21.39
N VAL A 7 -22.19 -9.35 22.05
CA VAL A 7 -21.03 -8.55 21.66
C VAL A 7 -19.86 -8.82 22.59
N PHE A 8 -18.67 -9.06 22.04
CA PHE A 8 -17.41 -9.10 22.78
C PHE A 8 -16.61 -7.83 22.50
N SER A 9 -16.39 -7.02 23.54
CA SER A 9 -15.71 -5.74 23.42
C SER A 9 -14.52 -5.63 24.35
N HIS A 10 -13.40 -5.13 23.80
CA HIS A 10 -12.26 -4.67 24.59
C HIS A 10 -12.47 -3.26 25.17
N LEU A 11 -13.50 -2.55 24.69
CA LEU A 11 -13.92 -1.24 25.20
C LEU A 11 -15.09 -1.40 26.16
N ARG A 12 -14.97 -0.84 27.36
CA ARG A 12 -16.05 -0.81 28.36
C ARG A 12 -17.15 0.14 27.96
N TRP A 13 -18.38 -0.16 28.36
CA TRP A 13 -19.55 0.62 28.00
C TRP A 13 -19.49 2.05 28.56
N ASP A 14 -19.04 2.19 29.81
CA ASP A 14 -18.96 3.43 30.59
C ASP A 14 -17.64 4.20 30.40
N PHE A 15 -16.79 3.78 29.46
CA PHE A 15 -15.55 4.48 29.13
C PHE A 15 -15.77 5.54 28.04
N VAL A 16 -14.83 5.72 27.11
CA VAL A 16 -14.98 6.66 26.00
C VAL A 16 -16.02 6.15 25.01
N PHE A 17 -17.15 6.86 24.95
CA PHE A 17 -18.27 6.55 24.08
C PHE A 17 -17.88 6.76 22.61
N CYS A 18 -17.93 5.70 21.82
CA CYS A 18 -17.50 5.70 20.42
C CYS A 18 -18.31 4.68 19.61
N ARG A 19 -17.77 4.22 18.48
CA ARG A 19 -18.47 3.36 17.51
C ARG A 19 -19.23 2.17 18.11
N PRO A 20 -18.69 1.35 19.05
CA PRO A 20 -19.44 0.24 19.63
C PRO A 20 -20.72 0.70 20.32
N GLN A 21 -20.64 1.71 21.16
CA GLN A 21 -21.81 2.21 21.88
C GLN A 21 -22.80 2.90 20.93
N GLN A 22 -22.32 3.61 19.91
CA GLN A 22 -23.15 4.27 18.90
C GLN A 22 -23.98 3.26 18.08
N LEU A 23 -23.35 2.19 17.61
CA LEU A 23 -24.03 1.14 16.83
C LEU A 23 -24.95 0.30 17.73
N MET A 24 -24.44 -0.17 18.87
CA MET A 24 -25.19 -1.09 19.73
C MET A 24 -26.41 -0.44 20.37
N SER A 25 -26.33 0.83 20.77
CA SER A 25 -27.50 1.56 21.30
C SER A 25 -28.63 1.70 20.28
N ARG A 26 -28.30 1.84 18.99
CA ARG A 26 -29.29 1.96 17.90
C ARG A 26 -29.86 0.61 17.46
N LEU A 27 -29.03 -0.43 17.41
CA LEU A 27 -29.49 -1.80 17.12
C LEU A 27 -30.39 -2.35 18.24
N ALA A 28 -30.13 -1.94 19.50
CA ALA A 28 -30.92 -2.31 20.67
C ALA A 28 -32.42 -1.93 20.58
N SER A 29 -32.77 -0.97 19.71
CA SER A 29 -34.17 -0.58 19.46
C SER A 29 -35.04 -1.69 18.87
N GLN A 30 -34.44 -2.69 18.22
CA GLN A 30 -35.16 -3.78 17.54
C GLN A 30 -34.71 -5.18 17.94
N GLN A 31 -33.49 -5.33 18.47
CA GLN A 31 -32.93 -6.61 18.87
C GLN A 31 -32.25 -6.46 20.23
N PRO A 32 -32.44 -7.38 21.19
CA PRO A 32 -31.73 -7.33 22.46
C PRO A 32 -30.21 -7.41 22.24
N VAL A 33 -29.44 -6.51 22.86
CA VAL A 33 -27.98 -6.51 22.84
C VAL A 33 -27.44 -6.95 24.19
N VAL A 34 -26.57 -7.95 24.19
CA VAL A 34 -25.82 -8.43 25.35
C VAL A 34 -24.35 -8.04 25.14
N PHE A 35 -23.88 -7.03 25.86
CA PHE A 35 -22.56 -6.43 25.67
C PHE A 35 -21.58 -6.93 26.73
N ILE A 36 -20.64 -7.78 26.32
CA ILE A 36 -19.68 -8.44 27.21
C ILE A 36 -18.36 -7.66 27.20
N GLU A 37 -18.02 -7.11 28.35
CA GLU A 37 -16.76 -6.41 28.58
C GLU A 37 -15.60 -7.35 28.93
N GLU A 38 -14.39 -6.82 28.93
CA GLU A 38 -13.23 -7.51 29.45
C GLU A 38 -13.37 -7.84 30.95
N PRO A 39 -12.89 -9.04 31.37
CA PRO A 39 -12.94 -9.46 32.76
C PRO A 39 -12.19 -8.49 33.67
N GLN A 40 -12.71 -8.35 34.90
CA GLN A 40 -12.05 -7.62 35.98
C GLN A 40 -11.52 -8.61 37.01
N TYR A 41 -10.31 -8.37 37.50
CA TYR A 41 -9.76 -9.14 38.60
C TYR A 41 -10.63 -8.97 39.85
N ARG A 42 -11.02 -10.10 40.44
CA ARG A 42 -11.68 -10.17 41.74
C ARG A 42 -11.32 -11.48 42.42
N ASP A 43 -10.92 -11.39 43.68
CA ASP A 43 -10.66 -12.57 44.48
C ASP A 43 -11.96 -13.37 44.75
N GLY A 44 -11.86 -14.71 44.72
CA GLY A 44 -12.97 -15.64 44.91
C GLY A 44 -13.54 -16.27 43.64
N ALA A 45 -14.79 -16.73 43.71
CA ALA A 45 -15.45 -17.43 42.61
C ALA A 45 -15.78 -16.48 41.45
N ALA A 46 -15.56 -16.95 40.22
CA ALA A 46 -15.91 -16.17 39.05
C ALA A 46 -17.42 -15.88 39.01
N SER A 47 -17.78 -14.64 38.72
CA SER A 47 -19.16 -14.18 38.68
C SER A 47 -19.38 -13.18 37.55
N LEU A 48 -20.64 -12.96 37.17
CA LEU A 48 -21.02 -12.03 36.12
C LEU A 48 -21.85 -10.91 36.73
N ASN A 49 -21.31 -9.68 36.75
CA ASN A 49 -22.10 -8.51 37.09
C ASN A 49 -22.84 -8.02 35.85
N THR A 50 -24.10 -7.62 35.98
CA THR A 50 -24.91 -7.17 34.84
C THR A 50 -25.70 -5.90 35.15
N TYR A 51 -25.78 -4.98 34.20
CA TYR A 51 -26.61 -3.78 34.31
C TYR A 51 -27.14 -3.34 32.94
N SER A 52 -28.19 -2.53 32.92
CA SER A 52 -28.80 -2.03 31.68
C SER A 52 -28.61 -0.51 31.57
N PRO A 53 -27.66 -0.03 30.75
CA PRO A 53 -27.41 1.41 30.59
C PRO A 53 -28.52 2.12 29.82
N LEU A 54 -29.22 1.41 28.93
CA LEU A 54 -30.39 1.89 28.19
C LEU A 54 -31.31 0.72 27.82
N PRO A 55 -32.57 0.97 27.46
CA PRO A 55 -33.50 -0.07 27.04
C PRO A 55 -32.92 -0.93 25.91
N GLY A 56 -33.01 -2.25 26.05
CA GLY A 56 -32.54 -3.21 25.05
C GLY A 56 -31.04 -3.53 25.09
N VAL A 57 -30.25 -2.88 25.96
CA VAL A 57 -28.83 -3.22 26.17
C VAL A 57 -28.64 -3.79 27.58
N LEU A 58 -28.08 -4.99 27.67
CA LEU A 58 -27.58 -5.62 28.89
C LEU A 58 -26.05 -5.66 28.83
N VAL A 59 -25.37 -4.90 29.68
CA VAL A 59 -23.92 -4.96 29.83
C VAL A 59 -23.56 -6.05 30.83
N CYS A 60 -22.63 -6.92 30.47
CA CYS A 60 -22.10 -8.00 31.26
C CYS A 60 -20.63 -7.76 31.57
N GLN A 61 -20.27 -7.73 32.85
CA GLN A 61 -18.92 -7.49 33.35
C GLN A 61 -18.43 -8.75 34.07
N PRO A 62 -17.66 -9.62 33.39
CA PRO A 62 -17.11 -10.81 34.02
C PRO A 62 -16.12 -10.43 35.12
N GLN A 63 -16.16 -11.17 36.22
CA GLN A 63 -15.20 -11.05 37.32
C GLN A 63 -14.55 -12.40 37.54
N THR A 64 -13.21 -12.43 37.56
CA THR A 64 -12.44 -13.67 37.64
C THR A 64 -11.25 -13.51 38.59
N PRO A 65 -10.72 -14.61 39.17
CA PRO A 65 -9.53 -14.57 40.02
C PRO A 65 -8.22 -14.46 39.22
N VAL A 66 -8.28 -14.07 37.95
CA VAL A 66 -7.14 -14.02 37.03
C VAL A 66 -6.73 -12.57 36.81
N ASP A 67 -5.48 -12.25 37.13
CA ASP A 67 -4.93 -10.89 37.07
C ASP A 67 -4.58 -10.44 35.64
N GLN A 68 -4.53 -11.38 34.69
CA GLN A 68 -4.24 -11.07 33.29
C GLN A 68 -5.37 -10.28 32.63
N ALA A 69 -5.02 -9.19 31.96
CA ALA A 69 -5.97 -8.29 31.31
C ALA A 69 -6.66 -8.90 30.09
N GLY A 70 -7.85 -8.39 29.77
CA GLY A 70 -8.59 -8.72 28.56
C GLY A 70 -9.00 -10.18 28.44
N PHE A 71 -9.17 -10.66 27.21
CA PHE A 71 -9.54 -12.06 26.93
C PHE A 71 -8.31 -12.99 26.86
N HIS A 72 -7.44 -12.92 27.86
CA HIS A 72 -6.24 -13.76 27.98
C HIS A 72 -6.62 -15.25 28.11
N ASP A 73 -5.70 -16.16 27.76
CA ASP A 73 -5.94 -17.62 27.81
C ASP A 73 -6.37 -18.12 29.19
N ASP A 74 -5.74 -17.59 30.24
CA ASP A 74 -6.05 -17.93 31.63
C ASP A 74 -7.48 -17.52 32.04
N GLN A 75 -8.09 -16.55 31.36
CA GLN A 75 -9.46 -16.11 31.60
C GLN A 75 -10.48 -17.09 31.01
N LEU A 76 -10.13 -17.82 29.95
CA LEU A 76 -11.07 -18.59 29.14
C LEU A 76 -11.85 -19.68 29.90
N PRO A 77 -11.26 -20.47 30.83
CA PRO A 77 -12.01 -21.47 31.58
C PRO A 77 -13.18 -20.86 32.37
N TYR A 78 -12.97 -19.70 32.99
CA TYR A 78 -13.99 -18.99 33.76
C TYR A 78 -15.03 -18.35 32.84
N LEU A 79 -14.57 -17.68 31.78
CA LEU A 79 -15.45 -17.02 30.82
C LEU A 79 -16.37 -18.02 30.11
N ARG A 80 -15.89 -19.21 29.73
CA ARG A 80 -16.71 -20.27 29.13
C ARG A 80 -17.84 -20.71 30.06
N ALA A 81 -17.55 -20.87 31.36
CA ALA A 81 -18.55 -21.25 32.35
C ALA A 81 -19.65 -20.18 32.52
N LEU A 82 -19.25 -18.90 32.61
CA LEU A 82 -20.17 -17.78 32.72
C LEU A 82 -21.02 -17.62 31.44
N LEU A 83 -20.42 -17.76 30.25
CA LEU A 83 -21.12 -17.67 28.98
C LEU A 83 -22.16 -18.77 28.79
N ARG A 84 -21.87 -20.02 29.17
CA ARG A 84 -22.84 -21.12 29.10
C ARG A 84 -24.08 -20.88 29.94
N GLN A 85 -24.01 -20.04 30.97
CA GLN A 85 -25.17 -19.65 31.75
C GLN A 85 -25.94 -18.53 31.03
N LEU A 86 -25.21 -17.52 30.53
CA LEU A 86 -25.78 -16.36 29.85
C LEU A 86 -26.49 -16.71 28.53
N VAL A 87 -25.94 -17.61 27.72
CA VAL A 87 -26.44 -17.93 26.36
C VAL A 87 -27.70 -18.79 26.39
N ARG A 88 -27.97 -19.50 27.49
CA ARG A 88 -29.19 -20.34 27.64
C ARG A 88 -30.48 -19.56 27.49
N ASP A 89 -30.43 -18.26 27.73
CA ASP A 89 -31.59 -17.37 27.64
C ASP A 89 -31.83 -16.86 26.20
N PHE A 90 -30.97 -17.23 25.24
CA PHE A 90 -30.97 -16.71 23.86
C PHE A 90 -30.82 -17.81 22.79
N ASP A 91 -31.93 -18.43 22.40
CA ASP A 91 -31.97 -19.52 21.40
C ASP A 91 -31.46 -19.10 20.00
N GLU A 92 -31.80 -17.89 19.54
CA GLU A 92 -31.29 -17.32 18.27
C GLU A 92 -30.48 -16.06 18.55
N HIS A 93 -29.20 -16.06 18.15
CA HIS A 93 -28.34 -14.91 18.36
C HIS A 93 -27.23 -14.76 17.31
N VAL A 94 -26.73 -13.52 17.20
CA VAL A 94 -25.58 -13.09 16.43
C VAL A 94 -24.40 -12.93 17.40
N ALA A 95 -23.24 -13.50 17.09
CA ALA A 95 -22.01 -13.24 17.83
C ALA A 95 -21.22 -12.11 17.16
N TRP A 96 -21.02 -11.00 17.86
CA TRP A 96 -20.35 -9.81 17.36
C TRP A 96 -19.02 -9.60 18.08
N PHE A 97 -17.94 -9.42 17.33
CA PHE A 97 -16.60 -9.26 17.88
C PHE A 97 -16.02 -7.89 17.54
N TYR A 98 -15.62 -7.14 18.56
CA TYR A 98 -14.74 -5.96 18.44
C TYR A 98 -13.28 -6.28 18.75
N THR A 99 -12.99 -7.49 19.23
CA THR A 99 -11.64 -7.94 19.52
C THR A 99 -11.45 -9.41 19.12
N PRO A 100 -10.37 -9.74 18.39
CA PRO A 100 -10.08 -11.13 18.07
C PRO A 100 -9.71 -11.95 19.30
N MET A 101 -9.31 -11.31 20.40
CA MET A 101 -8.93 -12.00 21.63
C MET A 101 -10.09 -12.82 22.20
N ALA A 102 -11.35 -12.47 21.94
CA ALA A 102 -12.50 -13.24 22.40
C ALA A 102 -12.85 -14.46 21.51
N LEU A 103 -12.17 -14.68 20.37
CA LEU A 103 -12.47 -15.79 19.45
C LEU A 103 -12.64 -17.17 20.13
N PRO A 104 -11.80 -17.58 21.10
CA PRO A 104 -11.94 -18.90 21.73
C PRO A 104 -13.25 -19.13 22.49
N LEU A 105 -14.06 -18.08 22.69
CA LEU A 105 -15.38 -18.13 23.33
C LEU A 105 -16.50 -18.39 22.32
N LEU A 106 -16.25 -18.22 21.02
CA LEU A 106 -17.23 -18.45 19.94
C LEU A 106 -17.82 -19.86 19.97
N GLN A 107 -17.02 -20.86 20.34
CA GLN A 107 -17.43 -22.26 20.42
C GLN A 107 -18.58 -22.53 21.42
N GLU A 108 -18.78 -21.64 22.40
CA GLU A 108 -19.83 -21.79 23.43
C GLU A 108 -21.16 -21.16 23.01
N LEU A 109 -21.18 -20.41 21.91
CA LEU A 109 -22.34 -19.63 21.48
C LEU A 109 -23.21 -20.40 20.48
N GLN A 110 -22.62 -21.12 19.52
CA GLN A 110 -23.36 -21.69 18.36
C GLN A 110 -24.25 -20.64 17.65
N PRO A 111 -23.71 -19.48 17.24
CA PRO A 111 -24.52 -18.38 16.75
C PRO A 111 -25.03 -18.65 15.33
N GLY A 112 -26.18 -18.07 15.00
CA GLY A 112 -26.73 -18.10 13.64
C GLY A 112 -25.96 -17.20 12.66
N LEU A 113 -25.17 -16.24 13.17
CA LEU A 113 -24.33 -15.34 12.39
C LEU A 113 -23.14 -14.86 13.24
N VAL A 114 -21.96 -14.74 12.65
CA VAL A 114 -20.75 -14.17 13.27
C VAL A 114 -20.37 -12.88 12.56
N VAL A 115 -20.27 -11.79 13.32
CA VAL A 115 -19.85 -10.48 12.83
C VAL A 115 -18.51 -10.11 13.46
N TYR A 116 -17.57 -9.66 12.63
CA TYR A 116 -16.33 -9.05 13.11
C TYR A 116 -16.28 -7.58 12.69
N ASP A 117 -16.37 -6.65 13.63
CA ASP A 117 -16.25 -5.21 13.39
C ASP A 117 -14.81 -4.75 13.69
N CYS A 118 -14.01 -4.70 12.63
CA CYS A 118 -12.59 -4.36 12.65
C CYS A 118 -12.41 -2.84 12.67
N MET A 119 -12.10 -2.30 13.86
CA MET A 119 -11.96 -0.86 14.09
C MET A 119 -10.52 -0.35 13.99
N GLU A 120 -9.52 -1.17 14.33
CA GLU A 120 -8.11 -0.77 14.46
C GLU A 120 -7.15 -1.87 13.97
N GLU A 121 -5.91 -1.51 13.61
CA GLU A 121 -4.83 -2.45 13.26
C GLU A 121 -4.06 -2.92 14.52
N SER A 122 -3.29 -4.00 14.38
CA SER A 122 -2.41 -4.45 15.47
C SER A 122 -1.33 -3.40 15.76
N SER A 123 -1.22 -2.94 17.01
CA SER A 123 -0.12 -2.09 17.48
C SER A 123 1.03 -2.90 18.06
N ARG A 124 2.18 -2.24 18.31
CA ARG A 124 3.40 -2.85 18.86
C ARG A 124 3.20 -3.57 20.19
N ASN A 125 2.17 -3.19 20.95
CA ASN A 125 1.87 -3.73 22.27
C ASN A 125 0.78 -4.82 22.27
N THR A 126 0.36 -5.30 21.09
CA THR A 126 -0.66 -6.36 21.01
C THR A 126 -0.12 -7.73 21.45
N PRO A 127 -0.91 -8.56 22.17
CA PRO A 127 -0.48 -9.91 22.56
C PRO A 127 -0.10 -10.76 21.36
N LYS A 128 0.86 -11.69 21.53
CA LYS A 128 1.34 -12.59 20.46
C LYS A 128 0.19 -13.36 19.77
N GLN A 129 -0.84 -13.73 20.53
CA GLN A 129 -2.00 -14.48 20.01
C GLN A 129 -2.93 -13.61 19.14
N TRP A 130 -2.81 -12.28 19.16
CA TRP A 130 -3.77 -11.37 18.51
C TRP A 130 -3.88 -11.63 17.01
N GLN A 131 -2.75 -11.73 16.30
CA GLN A 131 -2.74 -11.97 14.84
C GLN A 131 -3.30 -13.35 14.50
N GLN A 132 -2.92 -14.39 15.25
CA GLN A 132 -3.45 -15.74 15.05
C GLN A 132 -4.97 -15.77 15.23
N ARG A 133 -5.49 -15.12 16.28
CA ARG A 133 -6.93 -15.05 16.54
C ARG A 133 -7.66 -14.15 15.54
N GLU A 134 -7.05 -13.08 15.06
CA GLU A 134 -7.64 -12.28 14.00
C GLU A 134 -7.79 -13.10 12.72
N ASN A 135 -6.77 -13.86 12.34
CA ASN A 135 -6.84 -14.78 11.20
C ASN A 135 -7.96 -15.81 11.38
N GLY A 136 -8.09 -16.37 12.58
CA GLY A 136 -9.17 -17.31 12.92
C GLY A 136 -10.55 -16.67 12.86
N LEU A 137 -10.70 -15.47 13.40
CA LEU A 137 -11.96 -14.74 13.44
C LEU A 137 -12.38 -14.28 12.05
N LEU A 138 -11.46 -13.85 11.19
CA LEU A 138 -11.75 -13.54 9.79
C LEU A 138 -12.24 -14.76 9.01
N LYS A 139 -11.74 -15.96 9.31
CA LYS A 139 -12.25 -17.21 8.70
C LYS A 139 -13.61 -17.62 9.26
N ALA A 140 -13.85 -17.33 10.54
CA ALA A 140 -15.06 -17.70 11.24
C ALA A 140 -16.17 -16.64 11.16
N ALA A 141 -15.91 -15.44 10.67
CA ALA A 141 -16.93 -14.42 10.48
C ALA A 141 -17.78 -14.72 9.25
N ASP A 142 -19.06 -14.39 9.31
CA ASP A 142 -19.96 -14.41 8.14
C ASP A 142 -20.06 -13.01 7.53
N LEU A 143 -19.85 -11.97 8.35
CA LEU A 143 -19.81 -10.56 7.95
C LEU A 143 -18.66 -9.86 8.66
N VAL A 144 -17.85 -9.12 7.91
CA VAL A 144 -16.79 -8.28 8.47
C VAL A 144 -17.11 -6.82 8.17
N LEU A 145 -17.12 -5.98 9.20
CA LEU A 145 -17.26 -4.53 9.05
C LEU A 145 -15.89 -3.89 9.23
N ALA A 146 -15.56 -2.89 8.42
CA ALA A 146 -14.29 -2.18 8.51
C ALA A 146 -14.52 -0.67 8.56
N GLY A 147 -13.98 -0.03 9.61
CA GLY A 147 -14.11 1.42 9.87
C GLY A 147 -13.26 2.29 8.93
N GLY A 148 -12.00 1.92 8.69
CA GLY A 148 -11.08 2.67 7.85
C GLY A 148 -11.01 2.14 6.41
N ARG A 149 -10.69 2.99 5.43
CA ARG A 149 -10.45 2.53 4.04
C ARG A 149 -9.26 1.57 3.95
N SER A 150 -8.19 1.81 4.72
CA SER A 150 -7.04 0.90 4.81
C SER A 150 -7.46 -0.47 5.37
N LEU A 151 -8.20 -0.46 6.49
CA LEU A 151 -8.75 -1.67 7.11
C LEU A 151 -9.67 -2.42 6.15
N TYR A 152 -10.59 -1.72 5.48
CA TYR A 152 -11.48 -2.31 4.48
C TYR A 152 -10.69 -3.00 3.37
N ARG A 153 -9.71 -2.30 2.77
CA ARG A 153 -8.85 -2.86 1.71
C ARG A 153 -8.08 -4.09 2.22
N SER A 154 -7.51 -4.00 3.42
CA SER A 154 -6.74 -5.08 4.04
C SER A 154 -7.59 -6.32 4.35
N ARG A 155 -8.80 -6.13 4.90
CA ARG A 155 -9.67 -7.25 5.26
C ARG A 155 -10.44 -7.81 4.07
N ASN A 156 -10.77 -7.00 3.05
CA ASN A 156 -11.40 -7.45 1.80
C ASN A 156 -10.49 -8.38 0.97
N ARG A 157 -9.17 -8.38 1.23
CA ARG A 157 -8.22 -9.37 0.71
C ARG A 157 -8.29 -10.72 1.44
N ARG A 158 -8.87 -10.75 2.65
CA ARG A 158 -8.78 -11.87 3.60
C ARG A 158 -10.13 -12.49 3.97
N HIS A 159 -11.23 -11.86 3.57
CA HIS A 159 -12.59 -12.33 3.79
C HIS A 159 -13.50 -11.87 2.64
N SER A 160 -14.43 -12.72 2.20
CA SER A 160 -15.27 -12.48 1.00
C SER A 160 -16.46 -11.55 1.26
N ASN A 161 -16.93 -11.45 2.50
CA ASN A 161 -18.05 -10.60 2.88
C ASN A 161 -17.60 -9.47 3.83
N VAL A 162 -16.80 -8.54 3.29
CA VAL A 162 -16.36 -7.34 4.01
C VAL A 162 -17.18 -6.14 3.55
N ARG A 163 -17.58 -5.28 4.48
CA ARG A 163 -18.32 -4.06 4.21
C ARG A 163 -17.62 -2.86 4.81
N TYR A 164 -17.35 -1.87 3.96
CA TYR A 164 -16.87 -0.58 4.40
C TYR A 164 -18.00 0.16 5.14
N LEU A 165 -17.75 0.44 6.41
CA LEU A 165 -18.67 1.16 7.29
C LEU A 165 -17.85 2.20 8.05
N PRO A 166 -17.62 3.39 7.46
CA PRO A 166 -16.86 4.44 8.13
C PRO A 166 -17.58 4.96 9.37
N ASP A 167 -16.80 5.61 10.23
CA ASP A 167 -17.35 6.37 11.34
C ASP A 167 -18.26 7.50 10.86
N SER A 168 -19.09 7.97 11.78
CA SER A 168 -20.12 8.96 11.53
C SER A 168 -20.25 9.85 12.75
N VAL A 169 -21.16 10.82 12.71
CA VAL A 169 -21.46 11.70 13.84
C VAL A 169 -22.91 11.57 14.28
N ASP A 170 -23.15 11.84 15.56
CA ASP A 170 -24.46 12.13 16.11
C ASP A 170 -24.65 13.66 16.07
N ALA A 171 -25.03 14.18 14.90
CA ALA A 171 -25.04 15.62 14.65
C ALA A 171 -25.94 16.36 15.65
N ALA A 172 -27.15 15.84 15.89
CA ALA A 172 -28.10 16.44 16.83
C ALA A 172 -27.55 16.56 18.26
N HIS A 173 -26.74 15.59 18.70
CA HIS A 173 -26.06 15.66 19.99
C HIS A 173 -25.04 16.81 20.06
N PHE A 174 -24.21 16.96 19.01
CA PHE A 174 -23.13 17.95 18.98
C PHE A 174 -23.58 19.35 18.56
N GLU A 175 -24.70 19.48 17.85
CA GLU A 175 -25.35 20.76 17.53
C GLU A 175 -25.78 21.53 18.81
N ALA A 176 -25.90 20.86 19.97
CA ALA A 176 -26.08 21.53 21.25
C ALA A 176 -24.95 22.53 21.58
N ALA A 177 -23.77 22.38 20.96
CA ALA A 177 -22.65 23.30 21.09
C ALA A 177 -22.82 24.63 20.31
N LEU A 178 -23.79 24.68 19.38
CA LEU A 178 -24.13 25.91 18.65
C LEU A 178 -24.70 26.98 19.60
N ASP A 179 -25.36 26.55 20.67
CA ASP A 179 -25.64 27.43 21.81
C ASP A 179 -24.38 27.59 22.67
N ARG A 180 -23.61 28.62 22.34
CA ARG A 180 -22.38 29.00 23.06
C ARG A 180 -22.61 29.35 24.54
N THR A 181 -23.85 29.64 24.96
CA THR A 181 -24.17 29.92 26.36
C THR A 181 -24.19 28.65 27.23
N ASN A 182 -24.27 27.48 26.59
CA ASN A 182 -24.29 26.18 27.23
C ASN A 182 -22.87 25.64 27.56
N SER A 183 -21.88 26.52 27.72
CA SER A 183 -20.52 26.12 28.04
C SER A 183 -20.43 25.34 29.34
N HIS A 184 -19.60 24.30 29.36
CA HIS A 184 -19.41 23.43 30.51
C HIS A 184 -18.99 24.24 31.77
N PRO A 185 -19.50 23.93 32.98
CA PRO A 185 -19.16 24.66 34.20
C PRO A 185 -17.66 24.71 34.51
N ALA A 186 -16.88 23.71 34.10
CA ALA A 186 -15.43 23.70 34.26
C ALA A 186 -14.72 24.86 33.54
N HIS A 187 -15.35 25.49 32.54
CA HIS A 187 -14.78 26.64 31.85
C HIS A 187 -14.94 27.97 32.59
N ARG A 188 -15.71 28.02 33.70
CA ARG A 188 -15.95 29.27 34.44
C ARG A 188 -14.66 29.95 34.91
N GLU A 189 -13.66 29.16 35.28
CA GLU A 189 -12.37 29.64 35.78
C GLU A 189 -11.27 29.64 34.71
N ILE A 190 -11.57 29.16 33.51
CA ILE A 190 -10.63 29.08 32.39
C ILE A 190 -10.96 30.22 31.42
N PRO A 191 -10.12 31.27 31.28
CA PRO A 191 -10.41 32.37 30.36
C PRO A 191 -10.29 31.96 28.88
N GLY A 192 -10.71 32.83 27.96
CA GLY A 192 -10.47 32.65 26.53
C GLY A 192 -9.12 33.24 26.06
N PRO A 193 -8.62 32.83 24.89
CA PRO A 193 -9.19 31.83 24.00
C PRO A 193 -8.87 30.40 24.47
N ARG A 194 -9.82 29.48 24.27
CA ARG A 194 -9.73 28.07 24.69
C ARG A 194 -9.52 27.17 23.47
N LEU A 195 -8.41 26.46 23.45
CA LEU A 195 -8.05 25.50 22.41
C LEU A 195 -8.22 24.10 22.99
N GLY A 196 -9.10 23.29 22.43
CA GLY A 196 -9.58 22.08 23.08
C GLY A 196 -9.34 20.79 22.33
N TYR A 197 -9.06 19.72 23.06
CA TYR A 197 -9.10 18.34 22.57
C TYR A 197 -9.83 17.46 23.57
N TYR A 198 -10.62 16.51 23.07
CA TYR A 198 -11.15 15.44 23.92
C TYR A 198 -10.89 14.05 23.32
N GLY A 199 -10.74 13.08 24.21
CA GLY A 199 -10.43 11.69 23.86
C GLY A 199 -9.37 11.11 24.79
N VAL A 200 -9.02 9.84 24.58
CA VAL A 200 -7.95 9.21 25.34
C VAL A 200 -6.62 9.94 25.06
N LEU A 201 -5.90 10.27 26.12
CA LEU A 201 -4.55 10.82 26.09
C LEU A 201 -3.57 9.64 26.20
N ASP A 202 -3.07 9.18 25.06
CA ASP A 202 -2.16 8.04 24.92
C ASP A 202 -1.06 8.33 23.89
N GLU A 203 -0.34 7.29 23.45
CA GLU A 203 0.76 7.37 22.47
C GLU A 203 0.38 8.00 21.12
N ARG A 204 -0.91 8.17 20.84
CA ARG A 204 -1.40 8.83 19.62
C ARG A 204 -1.31 10.34 19.70
N ILE A 205 -1.17 10.92 20.88
CA ILE A 205 -1.11 12.38 21.08
C ILE A 205 0.33 12.85 21.05
N ASP A 206 0.60 13.91 20.29
CA ASP A 206 1.89 14.59 20.28
C ASP A 206 2.01 15.50 21.52
N ILE A 207 2.50 14.89 22.60
CA ILE A 207 2.77 15.53 23.89
C ILE A 207 3.77 16.69 23.74
N ALA A 208 4.76 16.55 22.85
CA ALA A 208 5.78 17.57 22.64
C ALA A 208 5.18 18.80 21.95
N LEU A 209 4.34 18.59 20.94
CA LEU A 209 3.58 19.65 20.28
C LEU A 209 2.68 20.41 21.25
N LEU A 210 1.96 19.70 22.13
CA LEU A 210 1.12 20.35 23.16
C LEU A 210 1.95 21.23 24.10
N GLY A 211 3.14 20.77 24.50
CA GLY A 211 4.07 21.57 25.31
C GLY A 211 4.55 22.83 24.58
N GLN A 212 4.94 22.69 23.31
CA GLN A 212 5.40 23.82 22.48
C GLN A 212 4.29 24.83 22.21
N LEU A 213 3.05 24.37 21.98
CA LEU A 213 1.87 25.22 21.84
C LEU A 213 1.61 26.03 23.11
N ALA A 214 1.72 25.39 24.28
CA ALA A 214 1.54 26.04 25.58
C ALA A 214 2.59 27.13 25.83
N ASP A 215 3.85 26.82 25.49
CA ASP A 215 5.01 27.69 25.70
C ASP A 215 5.00 28.88 24.72
N ALA A 216 4.56 28.67 23.47
CA ALA A 216 4.51 29.70 22.44
C ALA A 216 3.48 30.81 22.72
N HIS A 217 2.33 30.46 23.30
CA HIS A 217 1.27 31.43 23.56
C HIS A 217 0.65 31.29 24.97
N PRO A 218 1.31 31.82 26.03
CA PRO A 218 0.89 31.63 27.43
C PRO A 218 -0.51 32.15 27.81
N ARG A 219 -1.13 32.97 26.95
CA ARG A 219 -2.50 33.46 27.14
C ARG A 219 -3.56 32.47 26.66
N TRP A 220 -3.21 31.57 25.74
CA TRP A 220 -4.13 30.53 25.26
C TRP A 220 -4.33 29.48 26.33
N GLN A 221 -5.57 29.03 26.52
CA GLN A 221 -5.91 27.98 27.46
C GLN A 221 -6.10 26.66 26.70
N ILE A 222 -5.19 25.71 26.90
CA ILE A 222 -5.24 24.39 26.27
C ILE A 222 -6.06 23.48 27.17
N VAL A 223 -7.22 23.04 26.70
CA VAL A 223 -8.19 22.25 27.48
C VAL A 223 -8.21 20.82 26.98
N LEU A 224 -7.72 19.89 27.79
CA LEU A 224 -7.60 18.47 27.47
C LEU A 224 -8.60 17.66 28.29
N VAL A 225 -9.59 17.06 27.61
CA VAL A 225 -10.68 16.34 28.24
C VAL A 225 -10.60 14.86 27.91
N GLY A 226 -10.13 14.06 28.86
CA GLY A 226 -10.17 12.61 28.75
C GLY A 226 -9.20 11.90 29.68
N PRO A 227 -9.27 10.56 29.72
CA PRO A 227 -8.40 9.75 30.56
C PRO A 227 -7.01 9.60 29.95
N VAL A 228 -6.00 9.52 30.82
CA VAL A 228 -4.62 9.19 30.44
C VAL A 228 -4.44 7.67 30.43
N ARG A 229 -3.91 7.10 29.35
CA ARG A 229 -3.72 5.64 29.19
C ARG A 229 -2.41 5.34 28.47
N GLY A 230 -1.72 4.27 28.91
CA GLY A 230 -0.55 3.73 28.20
C GLY A 230 0.69 4.64 28.21
N ILE A 231 0.63 5.80 28.86
CA ILE A 231 1.73 6.76 28.98
C ILE A 231 1.89 7.17 30.45
N ASP A 232 3.11 7.57 30.81
CA ASP A 232 3.39 8.13 32.13
C ASP A 232 2.69 9.50 32.27
N PRO A 233 1.77 9.70 33.24
CA PRO A 233 1.15 10.99 33.47
C PRO A 233 2.14 12.13 33.75
N GLN A 234 3.34 11.82 34.26
CA GLN A 234 4.39 12.82 34.48
C GLN A 234 5.02 13.34 33.18
N ALA A 235 4.87 12.61 32.06
CA ALA A 235 5.35 13.04 30.76
C ALA A 235 4.45 14.11 30.12
N LEU A 236 3.22 14.29 30.60
CA LEU A 236 2.28 15.29 30.09
C LEU A 236 2.74 16.72 30.41
N PRO A 237 2.52 17.72 29.53
CA PRO A 237 2.94 19.10 29.78
C PRO A 237 2.30 19.69 31.03
N GLN A 238 3.13 20.11 31.98
CA GLN A 238 2.72 20.76 33.25
C GLN A 238 2.86 22.29 33.18
N ARG A 239 2.15 22.95 32.26
CA ARG A 239 2.13 24.42 32.14
C ARG A 239 0.87 24.98 32.79
N ALA A 240 0.95 26.21 33.31
CA ALA A 240 -0.17 26.86 34.00
C ALA A 240 -1.41 27.10 33.11
N ASN A 241 -1.23 27.10 31.79
CA ASN A 241 -2.28 27.27 30.80
C ASN A 241 -2.74 25.96 30.14
N VAL A 242 -2.34 24.80 30.68
CA VAL A 242 -2.80 23.47 30.23
C VAL A 242 -3.70 22.86 31.30
N HIS A 243 -4.92 22.50 30.93
CA HIS A 243 -5.98 22.06 31.83
C HIS A 243 -6.40 20.62 31.52
N TYR A 244 -6.16 19.69 32.44
CA TYR A 244 -6.59 18.30 32.32
C TYR A 244 -7.89 18.08 33.10
N LEU A 245 -8.98 17.79 32.39
CA LEU A 245 -10.31 17.67 32.99
C LEU A 245 -10.80 16.22 33.17
N GLY A 246 -9.93 15.25 32.87
CA GLY A 246 -10.18 13.83 33.08
C GLY A 246 -11.28 13.26 32.19
N LEU A 247 -11.71 12.03 32.50
CA LEU A 247 -12.83 11.38 31.82
C LEU A 247 -14.13 12.14 32.10
N GLN A 248 -14.88 12.46 31.05
CA GLN A 248 -16.17 13.13 31.11
C GLN A 248 -17.25 12.27 30.43
N PRO A 249 -18.51 12.33 30.90
CA PRO A 249 -19.60 11.61 30.26
C PRO A 249 -19.84 12.16 28.85
N TYR A 250 -20.27 11.29 27.92
CA TYR A 250 -20.52 11.66 26.53
C TYR A 250 -21.49 12.84 26.38
N GLN A 251 -22.47 12.93 27.28
CA GLN A 251 -23.46 14.00 27.32
C GLN A 251 -22.87 15.39 27.60
N ALA A 252 -21.69 15.46 28.23
CA ALA A 252 -21.01 16.71 28.56
C ALA A 252 -20.13 17.25 27.43
N LEU A 253 -19.76 16.43 26.43
CA LEU A 253 -18.82 16.82 25.38
C LEU A 253 -19.28 18.04 24.54
N PRO A 254 -20.57 18.17 24.14
CA PRO A 254 -21.04 19.38 23.45
C PRO A 254 -20.90 20.64 24.30
N LEU A 255 -21.01 20.53 25.63
CA LEU A 255 -20.84 21.67 26.54
C LEU A 255 -19.38 22.16 26.57
N PHE A 256 -18.42 21.26 26.40
CA PHE A 256 -17.03 21.65 26.23
C PHE A 256 -16.82 22.36 24.89
N LEU A 257 -17.35 21.80 23.80
CA LEU A 257 -17.27 22.43 22.48
C LEU A 257 -17.89 23.83 22.50
N ALA A 258 -19.04 24.02 23.16
CA ALA A 258 -19.71 25.31 23.35
C ALA A 258 -18.82 26.40 23.99
N GLY A 259 -17.75 26.02 24.70
CA GLY A 259 -16.81 26.95 25.30
C GLY A 259 -15.45 27.06 24.60
N TRP A 260 -15.19 26.28 23.55
CA TRP A 260 -13.91 26.27 22.82
C TRP A 260 -13.90 27.16 21.60
N ASP A 261 -12.79 27.83 21.37
CA ASP A 261 -12.60 28.72 20.22
C ASP A 261 -11.92 27.98 19.04
N VAL A 262 -11.08 26.99 19.34
CA VAL A 262 -10.43 26.11 18.34
C VAL A 262 -10.42 24.68 18.83
N CYS A 263 -10.71 23.73 17.95
CA CYS A 263 -10.55 22.32 18.24
C CYS A 263 -9.22 21.79 17.69
N LEU A 264 -8.50 21.03 18.50
CA LEU A 264 -7.18 20.51 18.18
C LEU A 264 -7.26 19.04 17.82
N LEU A 265 -6.49 18.63 16.81
CA LEU A 265 -6.17 17.23 16.52
C LEU A 265 -4.63 17.05 16.54
N PRO A 266 -3.99 17.12 17.73
CA PRO A 266 -2.54 17.12 17.87
C PRO A 266 -2.01 15.67 17.88
N PHE A 267 -2.19 14.95 16.78
CA PHE A 267 -1.80 13.53 16.71
C PHE A 267 -0.33 13.39 16.33
N ALA A 268 0.38 12.50 17.04
CA ALA A 268 1.73 12.09 16.69
C ALA A 268 1.71 11.30 15.36
N LEU A 269 2.64 11.57 14.45
CA LEU A 269 2.70 10.89 13.14
C LEU A 269 3.44 9.54 13.25
N ASN A 270 2.73 8.51 13.70
CA ASN A 270 3.28 7.17 13.93
C ASN A 270 2.39 6.06 13.35
N GLU A 271 2.75 4.79 13.54
CA GLU A 271 1.99 3.64 13.04
C GLU A 271 0.53 3.64 13.54
N ALA A 272 0.28 4.07 14.79
CA ALA A 272 -1.05 4.04 15.40
C ALA A 272 -2.03 5.09 14.82
N THR A 273 -1.51 6.17 14.23
CA THR A 273 -2.32 7.28 13.68
C THR A 273 -2.35 7.31 12.16
N ARG A 274 -1.42 6.61 11.49
CA ARG A 274 -1.27 6.57 10.02
C ARG A 274 -2.56 6.23 9.26
N SER A 275 -3.38 5.33 9.81
CA SER A 275 -4.62 4.85 9.20
C SER A 275 -5.89 5.43 9.85
N SER A 276 -5.74 6.40 10.76
CA SER A 276 -6.84 6.95 11.54
C SER A 276 -7.57 8.07 10.79
N CYS A 277 -8.91 8.04 10.83
CA CYS A 277 -9.76 9.20 10.57
C CYS A 277 -10.45 9.53 11.90
N PRO A 278 -10.00 10.55 12.65
CA PRO A 278 -10.49 10.77 14.00
C PRO A 278 -11.99 11.10 14.03
N LEU A 279 -12.77 10.29 14.76
CA LEU A 279 -14.20 10.55 15.04
C LEU A 279 -14.44 12.00 15.48
N LYS A 280 -13.55 12.52 16.34
CA LYS A 280 -13.54 13.89 16.87
C LYS A 280 -13.67 14.95 15.80
N LEU A 281 -13.07 14.75 14.63
CA LEU A 281 -13.16 15.71 13.53
C LEU A 281 -14.62 15.93 13.11
N LEU A 282 -15.39 14.84 12.97
CA LEU A 282 -16.80 14.92 12.58
C LEU A 282 -17.64 15.59 13.67
N GLU A 283 -17.32 15.32 14.94
CA GLU A 283 -17.97 15.91 16.10
C GLU A 283 -17.68 17.43 16.23
N TYR A 284 -16.46 17.85 15.92
CA TYR A 284 -16.05 19.27 15.88
C TYR A 284 -16.71 20.02 14.72
N MET A 285 -16.84 19.38 13.56
CA MET A 285 -17.58 19.93 12.42
C MET A 285 -19.07 20.08 12.71
N ALA A 286 -19.68 19.13 13.44
CA ALA A 286 -21.09 19.22 13.84
C ALA A 286 -21.33 20.35 14.86
N ALA A 287 -20.32 20.69 15.65
CA ALA A 287 -20.30 21.86 16.52
C ALA A 287 -19.90 23.17 15.78
N GLU A 288 -19.61 23.11 14.48
CA GLU A 288 -19.26 24.25 13.62
C GLU A 288 -17.99 25.00 14.07
N LEU A 289 -17.06 24.30 14.70
CA LEU A 289 -15.83 24.89 15.22
C LEU A 289 -14.65 24.74 14.27
N PRO A 290 -13.74 25.74 14.20
CA PRO A 290 -12.51 25.60 13.44
C PRO A 290 -11.63 24.50 14.04
N VAL A 291 -11.00 23.72 13.16
CA VAL A 291 -10.15 22.59 13.54
C VAL A 291 -8.74 22.80 13.01
N VAL A 292 -7.74 22.57 13.86
CA VAL A 292 -6.32 22.54 13.49
C VAL A 292 -5.78 21.13 13.76
N SER A 293 -5.14 20.53 12.75
CA SER A 293 -4.67 19.15 12.79
C SER A 293 -3.22 19.03 12.35
N THR A 294 -2.49 18.08 12.92
CA THR A 294 -1.28 17.54 12.30
C THR A 294 -1.65 16.86 10.97
N PRO A 295 -0.70 16.62 10.03
CA PRO A 295 -0.99 16.13 8.68
C PRO A 295 -1.34 14.64 8.66
N LEU A 296 -2.45 14.28 9.30
CA LEU A 296 -3.02 12.95 9.20
C LEU A 296 -3.46 12.69 7.75
N PRO A 297 -3.03 11.60 7.10
CA PRO A 297 -3.20 11.41 5.66
C PRO A 297 -4.65 11.53 5.19
N GLU A 298 -5.61 10.96 5.94
CA GLU A 298 -7.01 11.05 5.55
C GLU A 298 -7.64 12.41 5.86
N VAL A 299 -7.17 13.09 6.92
CA VAL A 299 -7.66 14.44 7.25
C VAL A 299 -7.22 15.42 6.17
N ALA A 300 -5.94 15.40 5.80
CA ALA A 300 -5.39 16.25 4.75
C ALA A 300 -6.07 15.99 3.39
N ARG A 301 -6.30 14.72 3.05
CA ARG A 301 -6.91 14.34 1.76
C ARG A 301 -8.39 14.69 1.65
N ALA A 302 -9.19 14.36 2.67
CA ALA A 302 -10.65 14.44 2.59
C ALA A 302 -11.23 15.73 3.18
N TYR A 303 -10.49 16.42 4.05
CA TYR A 303 -11.01 17.55 4.83
C TYR A 303 -10.10 18.79 4.82
N GLY A 304 -9.03 18.81 4.00
CA GLY A 304 -8.10 19.94 3.91
C GLY A 304 -8.73 21.29 3.53
N ASP A 305 -9.91 21.28 2.90
CA ASP A 305 -10.66 22.50 2.57
C ASP A 305 -11.36 23.17 3.77
N VAL A 306 -11.49 22.45 4.89
CA VAL A 306 -12.21 22.90 6.10
C VAL A 306 -11.39 22.78 7.38
N VAL A 307 -10.29 22.02 7.36
CA VAL A 307 -9.35 21.83 8.47
C VAL A 307 -8.03 22.50 8.13
N ALA A 308 -7.48 23.29 9.05
CA ALA A 308 -6.13 23.82 8.91
C ALA A 308 -5.12 22.71 9.24
N ILE A 309 -4.27 22.35 8.27
CA ILE A 309 -3.25 21.32 8.41
C ILE A 309 -1.90 21.98 8.64
N ALA A 310 -1.16 21.51 9.64
CA ALA A 310 0.15 22.06 9.99
C ALA A 310 1.17 20.95 10.28
N ASP A 311 2.30 21.01 9.58
CA ASP A 311 3.32 19.96 9.57
C ASP A 311 4.27 19.97 10.77
N ASP A 312 4.42 21.12 11.43
CA ASP A 312 5.27 21.29 12.61
C ASP A 312 4.64 22.22 13.65
N ALA A 313 5.26 22.34 14.82
CA ALA A 313 4.73 23.13 15.91
C ALA A 313 4.60 24.63 15.61
N HIS A 314 5.52 25.20 14.83
CA HIS A 314 5.45 26.62 14.46
C HIS A 314 4.28 26.86 13.52
N ALA A 315 4.14 26.02 12.49
CA ALA A 315 3.00 26.04 11.58
C ALA A 315 1.68 25.79 12.34
N PHE A 316 1.69 24.93 13.36
CA PHE A 316 0.49 24.59 14.14
C PHE A 316 0.04 25.77 15.01
N VAL A 317 0.99 26.50 15.61
CA VAL A 317 0.72 27.76 16.30
C VAL A 317 0.16 28.80 15.32
N ALA A 318 0.83 28.99 14.17
CA ALA A 318 0.38 29.94 13.15
C ALA A 318 -1.03 29.62 12.62
N ALA A 319 -1.33 28.34 12.40
CA ALA A 319 -2.66 27.90 11.99
C ALA A 319 -3.72 28.19 13.06
N CYS A 320 -3.41 27.98 14.35
CA CYS A 320 -4.28 28.37 15.46
C CYS A 320 -4.52 29.89 15.50
N GLU A 321 -3.49 30.71 15.28
CA GLU A 321 -3.62 32.18 15.20
C GLU A 321 -4.52 32.58 14.03
N GLU A 322 -4.31 32.00 12.85
CA GLU A 322 -5.07 32.30 11.65
C GLU A 322 -6.56 31.98 11.84
N VAL A 323 -6.90 30.81 12.38
CA VAL A 323 -8.31 30.44 12.59
C VAL A 323 -8.99 31.27 13.67
N LEU A 324 -8.25 31.74 14.69
CA LEU A 324 -8.76 32.65 15.72
C LEU A 324 -8.99 34.07 15.20
N LEU A 325 -8.17 34.52 14.24
CA LEU A 325 -8.23 35.86 13.65
C LEU A 325 -9.08 35.93 12.37
N ALA A 326 -9.59 34.78 11.90
CA ALA A 326 -10.34 34.71 10.66
C ALA A 326 -11.60 35.59 10.71
N PRO A 327 -11.93 36.30 9.61
CA PRO A 327 -13.11 37.16 9.58
C PRO A 327 -14.39 36.31 9.60
N PRO A 328 -15.53 36.86 10.09
CA PRO A 328 -16.80 36.12 10.16
C PRO A 328 -17.25 35.48 8.84
N GLN A 329 -16.93 36.11 7.69
CA GLN A 329 -17.23 35.57 6.36
C GLN A 329 -16.46 34.28 6.06
N ALA A 330 -15.19 34.21 6.46
CA ALA A 330 -14.37 33.01 6.30
C ALA A 330 -14.88 31.88 7.21
N HIS A 331 -15.31 32.20 8.43
CA HIS A 331 -15.97 31.24 9.31
C HIS A 331 -17.27 30.71 8.70
N ALA A 332 -18.14 31.59 8.21
CA ALA A 332 -19.41 31.18 7.59
C ALA A 332 -19.20 30.27 6.37
N ALA A 333 -18.23 30.59 5.51
CA ALA A 333 -17.90 29.76 4.34
C ALA A 333 -17.36 28.38 4.77
N ARG A 334 -16.55 28.30 5.83
CA ARG A 334 -16.07 27.03 6.39
C ARG A 334 -17.22 26.19 6.93
N ILE A 335 -18.13 26.80 7.68
CA ILE A 335 -19.32 26.14 8.25
C ILE A 335 -20.21 25.56 7.15
N GLU A 336 -20.46 26.30 6.07
CA GLU A 336 -21.27 25.82 4.95
C GLU A 336 -20.67 24.54 4.34
N LYS A 337 -19.36 24.51 4.13
CA LYS A 337 -18.64 23.31 3.65
C LYS A 337 -18.72 22.16 4.66
N MET A 338 -18.55 22.43 5.96
CA MET A 338 -18.66 21.41 7.02
C MET A 338 -20.05 20.77 7.03
N ARG A 339 -21.12 21.58 6.98
CA ARG A 339 -22.51 21.10 6.89
C ARG A 339 -22.73 20.25 5.64
N ALA A 340 -22.21 20.67 4.49
CA ALA A 340 -22.32 19.90 3.25
C ALA A 340 -21.66 18.52 3.35
N LEU A 341 -20.48 18.43 3.98
CA LEU A 341 -19.78 17.16 4.22
C LEU A 341 -20.57 16.25 5.17
N LEU A 342 -21.12 16.82 6.25
CA LEU A 342 -21.87 16.07 7.27
C LEU A 342 -23.29 15.67 6.85
N ALA A 343 -23.88 16.30 5.83
CA ALA A 343 -25.25 16.06 5.40
C ALA A 343 -25.57 14.58 5.07
N SER A 344 -24.55 13.79 4.71
CA SER A 344 -24.68 12.36 4.41
C SER A 344 -24.19 11.42 5.52
N MET A 345 -23.84 11.96 6.69
CA MET A 345 -23.23 11.23 7.81
C MET A 345 -24.17 11.18 9.01
N SER A 346 -24.72 10.00 9.31
CA SER A 346 -25.53 9.77 10.52
C SER A 346 -25.28 8.37 11.08
N TRP A 347 -25.09 8.26 12.41
CA TRP A 347 -25.01 6.96 13.08
C TRP A 347 -26.31 6.16 12.94
N ASP A 348 -27.47 6.79 12.84
CA ASP A 348 -28.76 6.13 12.58
C ASP A 348 -28.75 5.47 11.20
N ALA A 349 -28.31 6.21 10.17
CA ALA A 349 -28.16 5.65 8.82
C ALA A 349 -27.10 4.52 8.77
N ARG A 350 -26.03 4.60 9.57
CA ARG A 350 -25.05 3.50 9.69
C ARG A 350 -25.67 2.27 10.36
N ALA A 351 -26.44 2.45 11.43
CA ALA A 351 -27.12 1.36 12.12
C ALA A 351 -28.18 0.69 11.22
N ASP A 352 -28.93 1.46 10.43
CA ASP A 352 -29.85 0.93 9.43
C ASP A 352 -29.14 0.11 8.36
N LYS A 353 -27.99 0.61 7.87
CA LYS A 353 -27.17 -0.14 6.92
C LYS A 353 -26.65 -1.44 7.53
N VAL A 354 -26.18 -1.42 8.78
CA VAL A 354 -25.75 -2.63 9.49
C VAL A 354 -26.91 -3.62 9.61
N ARG A 355 -28.09 -3.17 10.02
CA ARG A 355 -29.29 -4.00 10.13
C ARG A 355 -29.63 -4.68 8.79
N ALA A 356 -29.66 -3.92 7.70
CA ALA A 356 -29.88 -4.49 6.37
C ALA A 356 -28.81 -5.53 5.97
N LEU A 357 -27.55 -5.33 6.39
CA LEU A 357 -26.48 -6.31 6.18
C LEU A 357 -26.66 -7.58 7.03
N LEU A 358 -27.09 -7.45 8.28
CA LEU A 358 -27.39 -8.60 9.14
C LEU A 358 -28.54 -9.43 8.57
N ASP A 359 -29.59 -8.78 8.07
CA ASP A 359 -30.77 -9.44 7.51
C ASP A 359 -30.50 -10.11 6.17
N SER A 360 -29.58 -9.57 5.37
CA SER A 360 -29.23 -10.10 4.04
C SER A 360 -28.10 -11.14 4.06
N THR A 361 -27.36 -11.27 5.17
CA THR A 361 -26.28 -12.26 5.27
C THR A 361 -26.88 -13.64 5.61
N PRO A 362 -26.56 -14.70 4.86
CA PRO A 362 -27.09 -16.04 5.11
C PRO A 362 -26.81 -16.50 6.54
N ARG A 363 -27.83 -17.01 7.22
CA ARG A 363 -27.68 -17.60 8.56
C ARG A 363 -27.09 -19.01 8.45
N ARG A 364 -26.31 -19.39 9.45
CA ARG A 364 -25.84 -20.76 9.63
C ARG A 364 -27.04 -21.66 9.91
N CYS A 365 -27.21 -22.71 9.11
CA CYS A 365 -28.10 -23.80 9.48
C CYS A 365 -27.41 -24.61 10.59
N PRO A 366 -28.06 -24.85 11.74
CA PRO A 366 -27.58 -25.84 12.69
C PRO A 366 -27.81 -27.23 12.07
N GLU A 367 -26.90 -27.68 11.22
CA GLU A 367 -26.83 -29.09 10.87
C GLU A 367 -26.34 -29.84 12.11
N HIS A 368 -27.21 -30.72 12.61
CA HIS A 368 -26.84 -31.78 13.53
C HIS A 368 -25.62 -32.51 12.98
N GLU A 369 -24.46 -32.36 13.63
CA GLU A 369 -23.38 -33.34 13.53
C GLU A 369 -23.88 -34.65 14.16
N ALA A 370 -24.61 -35.44 13.37
CA ALA A 370 -24.92 -36.82 13.65
C ALA A 370 -24.50 -37.65 12.44
N ALA A 371 -23.30 -38.24 12.57
CA ALA A 371 -22.85 -39.47 11.92
C ALA A 371 -23.06 -39.61 10.40
N ALA A 372 -21.97 -39.45 9.64
CA ALA A 372 -21.84 -40.10 8.33
C ALA A 372 -20.48 -40.77 8.22
N SER A 373 -20.46 -42.03 8.68
CA SER A 373 -19.54 -43.06 8.25
C SER A 373 -19.54 -43.14 6.73
N LEU A 374 -18.36 -42.99 6.13
CA LEU A 374 -18.13 -43.26 4.71
C LEU A 374 -18.42 -44.75 4.41
N ALA A 375 -19.35 -45.00 3.49
CA ALA A 375 -19.37 -46.20 2.67
C ALA A 375 -19.55 -45.76 1.21
N PRO A 376 -18.74 -46.29 0.27
CA PRO A 376 -18.75 -45.89 -1.13
C PRO A 376 -19.78 -46.73 -1.89
N ASP A 377 -20.63 -46.10 -2.68
CA ASP A 377 -20.83 -46.43 -4.10
C ASP A 377 -22.07 -45.71 -4.68
N GLU A 378 -21.97 -45.45 -5.99
CA GLU A 378 -23.04 -45.08 -6.93
C GLU A 378 -23.59 -43.64 -6.94
N VAL A 379 -22.96 -42.78 -7.74
CA VAL A 379 -23.69 -41.87 -8.66
C VAL A 379 -22.97 -41.82 -10.03
N PRO A 380 -23.69 -41.87 -11.17
CA PRO A 380 -23.12 -42.19 -12.48
C PRO A 380 -22.56 -40.99 -13.26
N ASN A 381 -21.37 -41.25 -13.81
CA ASN A 381 -20.78 -40.79 -15.07
C ASN A 381 -21.55 -39.73 -15.90
N ILE A 382 -21.14 -38.46 -15.76
CA ILE A 382 -21.22 -37.47 -16.83
C ILE A 382 -19.80 -36.98 -17.09
N ASN A 383 -19.16 -37.51 -18.14
CA ASN A 383 -17.83 -37.11 -18.56
C ASN A 383 -17.88 -36.56 -19.99
N ARG A 384 -17.38 -35.34 -20.17
CA ARG A 384 -16.18 -35.09 -21.00
C ARG A 384 -15.81 -33.61 -21.00
N LEU A 385 -14.84 -33.25 -20.16
CA LEU A 385 -13.80 -32.31 -20.56
C LEU A 385 -12.47 -33.07 -20.52
N GLN A 386 -11.65 -32.84 -21.55
CA GLN A 386 -10.45 -33.59 -21.88
C GLN A 386 -9.50 -33.70 -20.68
N ARG A 387 -8.99 -34.91 -20.42
CA ARG A 387 -7.84 -35.14 -19.54
C ARG A 387 -6.61 -34.49 -20.19
N GLY A 388 -6.31 -33.25 -19.81
CA GLY A 388 -4.96 -32.69 -19.91
C GLY A 388 -4.06 -33.31 -18.84
N GLU A 389 -2.78 -33.47 -19.13
CA GLU A 389 -1.76 -33.95 -18.19
C GLU A 389 -1.88 -33.23 -16.84
N ALA A 390 -1.69 -33.96 -15.73
CA ALA A 390 -1.79 -33.40 -14.39
C ALA A 390 -0.87 -32.17 -14.24
N ALA A 391 -1.43 -31.04 -13.81
CA ALA A 391 -0.69 -29.79 -13.65
C ALA A 391 0.51 -29.98 -12.70
N ARG A 392 1.69 -29.51 -13.11
CA ARG A 392 2.90 -29.58 -12.29
C ARG A 392 2.85 -28.52 -11.20
N TYR A 393 3.05 -28.91 -9.94
CA TYR A 393 3.01 -27.98 -8.83
C TYR A 393 4.34 -27.24 -8.65
N VAL A 394 4.29 -25.93 -8.43
CA VAL A 394 5.43 -25.06 -8.10
C VAL A 394 5.12 -24.22 -6.86
N ALA A 395 6.05 -24.15 -5.91
CA ALA A 395 5.82 -23.38 -4.69
C ALA A 395 5.79 -21.87 -5.02
N THR A 396 6.79 -21.38 -5.75
CA THR A 396 6.83 -20.00 -6.22
C THR A 396 7.08 -19.95 -7.73
N ALA A 397 6.11 -19.44 -8.47
CA ALA A 397 6.27 -19.13 -9.89
C ALA A 397 6.74 -17.68 -10.06
N ILE A 398 7.74 -17.46 -10.91
CA ILE A 398 8.23 -16.12 -11.28
C ILE A 398 8.06 -15.97 -12.79
N ILE A 399 7.36 -14.94 -13.26
CA ILE A 399 7.14 -14.70 -14.70
C ILE A 399 8.04 -13.55 -15.16
N GLY A 400 8.93 -13.86 -16.10
CA GLY A 400 9.88 -12.94 -16.73
C GLY A 400 11.27 -12.98 -16.09
N ALA A 401 12.31 -13.24 -16.88
CA ALA A 401 13.70 -13.27 -16.43
C ALA A 401 14.46 -11.98 -16.76
N GLY A 402 13.81 -10.83 -16.56
CA GLY A 402 14.48 -9.53 -16.53
C GLY A 402 15.25 -9.31 -15.21
N PRO A 403 15.85 -8.11 -15.01
CA PRO A 403 16.59 -7.79 -13.78
C PRO A 403 15.85 -8.11 -12.48
N ALA A 404 14.56 -7.75 -12.40
CA ALA A 404 13.73 -8.02 -11.22
C ALA A 404 13.48 -9.51 -11.00
N GLY A 405 13.16 -10.26 -12.06
CA GLY A 405 12.86 -11.69 -11.97
C GLY A 405 14.10 -12.52 -11.64
N LEU A 406 15.24 -12.18 -12.24
CA LEU A 406 16.53 -12.77 -11.92
C LEU A 406 16.94 -12.48 -10.47
N SER A 407 16.73 -11.26 -9.99
CA SER A 407 17.01 -10.95 -8.58
C SER A 407 16.06 -11.68 -7.63
N ALA A 408 14.76 -11.76 -7.94
CA ALA A 408 13.82 -12.54 -7.15
C ALA A 408 14.24 -14.02 -7.07
N ALA A 409 14.57 -14.62 -8.22
CA ALA A 409 15.04 -16.01 -8.30
C ALA A 409 16.36 -16.24 -7.54
N TYR A 410 17.29 -15.28 -7.59
CA TYR A 410 18.55 -15.31 -6.85
C TYR A 410 18.34 -15.33 -5.34
N HIS A 411 17.34 -14.59 -4.86
CA HIS A 411 17.02 -14.56 -3.44
C HIS A 411 16.20 -15.78 -3.02
N LEU A 412 15.41 -16.41 -3.88
CA LEU A 412 14.57 -17.55 -3.53
C LEU A 412 15.31 -18.91 -3.47
N GLY A 413 14.66 -19.90 -2.86
CA GLY A 413 15.19 -21.26 -2.68
C GLY A 413 15.00 -22.19 -3.89
N HIS A 414 15.26 -23.49 -3.70
CA HIS A 414 15.14 -24.51 -4.76
C HIS A 414 13.72 -24.72 -5.28
N GLU A 415 12.70 -24.24 -4.57
CA GLU A 415 11.29 -24.48 -4.89
C GLU A 415 10.69 -23.41 -5.84
N ALA A 416 11.50 -22.44 -6.26
CA ALA A 416 11.09 -21.41 -7.21
C ALA A 416 11.33 -21.85 -8.67
N VAL A 417 10.41 -21.51 -9.57
CA VAL A 417 10.54 -21.69 -11.02
C VAL A 417 10.35 -20.35 -11.71
N LEU A 418 11.39 -19.93 -12.45
CA LEU A 418 11.43 -18.70 -13.24
C LEU A 418 11.12 -19.03 -14.71
N PHE A 419 10.02 -18.51 -15.23
CA PHE A 419 9.57 -18.70 -16.61
C PHE A 419 9.98 -17.51 -17.49
N GLU A 420 10.66 -17.78 -18.60
CA GLU A 420 11.07 -16.78 -19.58
C GLU A 420 10.69 -17.22 -20.99
N LYS A 421 9.93 -16.39 -21.70
CA LYS A 421 9.46 -16.68 -23.05
C LYS A 421 10.61 -16.76 -24.07
N GLN A 422 11.71 -16.08 -23.81
CA GLN A 422 12.86 -16.01 -24.69
C GLN A 422 13.83 -17.17 -24.45
N SER A 423 14.72 -17.41 -25.40
CA SER A 423 15.80 -18.42 -25.29
C SER A 423 16.95 -17.99 -24.38
N MET A 424 16.87 -16.81 -23.77
CA MET A 424 17.90 -16.24 -22.90
C MET A 424 17.28 -15.27 -21.87
N VAL A 425 17.91 -15.18 -20.71
CA VAL A 425 17.54 -14.24 -19.64
C VAL A 425 18.03 -12.82 -19.93
N GLY A 426 17.44 -11.83 -19.28
CA GLY A 426 17.92 -10.45 -19.24
C GLY A 426 16.87 -9.39 -19.57
N GLY A 427 15.70 -9.78 -20.08
CA GLY A 427 14.62 -8.83 -20.41
C GLY A 427 15.07 -7.72 -21.37
N SER A 428 14.86 -6.46 -20.98
CA SER A 428 15.34 -5.29 -21.74
C SER A 428 16.84 -5.02 -21.58
N CYS A 429 17.54 -5.67 -20.64
CA CYS A 429 18.99 -5.51 -20.43
C CYS A 429 19.83 -6.55 -21.19
N ARG A 430 19.27 -7.16 -22.24
CA ARG A 430 19.97 -8.13 -23.08
C ARG A 430 20.95 -7.45 -24.03
N SER A 431 21.90 -8.23 -24.51
CA SER A 431 22.85 -7.80 -25.54
C SER A 431 22.85 -8.81 -26.68
N ILE A 432 22.93 -8.32 -27.92
CA ILE A 432 23.08 -9.10 -29.13
C ILE A 432 24.51 -9.00 -29.66
N LYS A 433 24.94 -10.02 -30.39
CA LYS A 433 26.19 -10.00 -31.14
C LYS A 433 25.90 -10.10 -32.62
N ASP A 434 26.47 -9.20 -33.40
CA ASP A 434 26.37 -9.21 -34.86
C ASP A 434 27.71 -8.83 -35.47
N SER A 435 28.24 -9.66 -36.36
CA SER A 435 29.47 -9.40 -37.13
C SER A 435 30.67 -8.97 -36.27
N GLY A 436 30.76 -9.50 -35.05
CA GLY A 436 31.82 -9.19 -34.07
C GLY A 436 31.53 -8.00 -33.16
N PHE A 437 30.48 -7.23 -33.42
CA PHE A 437 30.00 -6.16 -32.54
C PHE A 437 29.11 -6.73 -31.43
N THR A 438 29.09 -6.05 -30.28
CA THR A 438 28.11 -6.29 -29.21
C THR A 438 27.23 -5.06 -29.06
N PHE A 439 25.91 -5.25 -29.10
CA PHE A 439 24.93 -4.18 -28.92
C PHE A 439 23.97 -4.51 -27.77
N ASP A 440 23.73 -3.57 -26.88
CA ASP A 440 22.70 -3.68 -25.86
C ASP A 440 21.33 -3.35 -26.46
N HIS A 441 20.28 -3.87 -25.84
CA HIS A 441 18.90 -3.48 -26.13
C HIS A 441 18.63 -2.07 -25.57
N GLY A 442 19.13 -1.04 -26.24
CA GLY A 442 19.19 0.32 -25.68
C GLY A 442 20.39 0.49 -24.74
N GLY A 443 20.80 1.72 -24.49
CA GLY A 443 21.97 1.96 -23.67
C GLY A 443 21.72 1.68 -22.20
N HIS A 444 22.66 0.97 -21.57
CA HIS A 444 22.57 0.57 -20.18
C HIS A 444 23.89 0.84 -19.48
N ILE A 445 23.84 1.39 -18.27
CA ILE A 445 25.03 1.62 -17.44
C ILE A 445 24.77 1.14 -16.02
N LEU A 446 25.84 0.74 -15.33
CA LEU A 446 25.78 0.35 -13.92
C LEU A 446 26.11 1.59 -13.10
N PHE A 447 25.07 2.22 -12.57
CA PHE A 447 25.19 3.38 -11.70
C PHE A 447 24.37 3.09 -10.44
N SER A 448 25.01 3.18 -9.27
CA SER A 448 24.35 2.98 -7.98
C SER A 448 25.25 3.44 -6.83
N ASP A 449 24.65 4.05 -5.82
CA ASP A 449 25.29 4.32 -4.53
C ASP A 449 24.91 3.28 -3.45
N GLU A 450 24.01 2.34 -3.78
CA GLU A 450 23.50 1.34 -2.84
C GLU A 450 24.55 0.23 -2.58
N PRO A 451 25.01 0.05 -1.34
CA PRO A 451 26.06 -0.93 -1.03
C PRO A 451 25.71 -2.37 -1.46
N TYR A 452 24.43 -2.74 -1.33
CA TYR A 452 23.93 -4.04 -1.77
C TYR A 452 24.09 -4.24 -3.28
N VAL A 453 23.73 -3.23 -4.09
CA VAL A 453 23.78 -3.32 -5.56
C VAL A 453 25.24 -3.34 -6.04
N LEU A 454 26.11 -2.54 -5.42
CA LEU A 454 27.54 -2.54 -5.72
C LEU A 454 28.19 -3.90 -5.43
N GLU A 455 27.82 -4.54 -4.33
CA GLU A 455 28.32 -5.88 -3.99
C GLU A 455 27.75 -6.96 -4.93
N LEU A 456 26.49 -6.79 -5.34
CA LEU A 456 25.88 -7.65 -6.35
C LEU A 456 26.64 -7.56 -7.68
N TYR A 457 26.99 -6.35 -8.15
CA TYR A 457 27.81 -6.19 -9.36
C TYR A 457 29.16 -6.90 -9.25
N ARG A 458 29.84 -6.78 -8.11
CA ARG A 458 31.11 -7.48 -7.88
C ARG A 458 30.94 -9.00 -7.89
N THR A 459 29.87 -9.50 -7.27
CA THR A 459 29.56 -10.94 -7.21
C THR A 459 29.31 -11.50 -8.61
N LEU A 460 28.50 -10.81 -9.41
CA LEU A 460 28.04 -11.33 -10.71
C LEU A 460 29.08 -11.16 -11.83
N LEU A 461 29.89 -10.10 -11.79
CA LEU A 461 30.85 -9.79 -12.87
C LEU A 461 32.31 -10.07 -12.49
N GLY A 462 32.67 -10.02 -11.20
CA GLY A 462 34.05 -10.18 -10.74
C GLY A 462 35.04 -9.30 -11.50
N SER A 463 36.05 -9.91 -12.12
CA SER A 463 37.06 -9.21 -12.93
C SER A 463 36.53 -8.62 -14.25
N ASN A 464 35.29 -8.95 -14.65
CA ASN A 464 34.64 -8.40 -15.84
C ASN A 464 34.01 -7.02 -15.59
N LEU A 465 33.97 -6.53 -14.34
CA LEU A 465 33.43 -5.22 -14.01
C LEU A 465 34.48 -4.12 -14.26
N HIS A 466 34.15 -3.17 -15.13
CA HIS A 466 34.98 -2.01 -15.42
C HIS A 466 34.27 -0.72 -15.03
N TRP A 467 35.01 0.28 -14.55
CA TRP A 467 34.48 1.56 -14.10
C TRP A 467 35.19 2.72 -14.79
N GLN A 468 34.42 3.63 -15.40
CA GLN A 468 34.93 4.77 -16.16
C GLN A 468 34.11 6.03 -15.96
N ASP A 469 34.68 7.17 -16.34
CA ASP A 469 34.04 8.47 -16.21
C ASP A 469 32.99 8.66 -17.32
N ARG A 470 31.81 9.16 -16.95
CA ARG A 470 30.72 9.39 -17.89
C ARG A 470 31.01 10.61 -18.76
N GLU A 471 30.84 10.43 -20.07
CA GLU A 471 30.98 11.48 -21.08
C GLU A 471 29.66 11.61 -21.84
N ALA A 472 28.73 12.38 -21.28
CA ALA A 472 27.40 12.64 -21.84
C ALA A 472 27.26 14.09 -22.33
N TRP A 473 26.65 14.26 -23.51
CA TRP A 473 26.62 15.53 -24.24
C TRP A 473 25.26 15.78 -24.89
N VAL A 474 24.95 17.04 -25.15
CA VAL A 474 23.79 17.48 -25.94
C VAL A 474 24.31 18.14 -27.21
N TYR A 475 23.80 17.70 -28.37
CA TYR A 475 24.11 18.31 -29.66
C TYR A 475 22.99 19.28 -30.06
N SER A 476 23.32 20.56 -30.21
CA SER A 476 22.38 21.58 -30.66
C SER A 476 23.12 22.71 -31.37
N LYS A 477 22.49 23.32 -32.38
CA LYS A 477 23.04 24.43 -33.18
C LYS A 477 24.43 24.12 -33.74
N ASN A 478 24.62 22.89 -34.21
CA ASN A 478 25.88 22.37 -34.72
C ASN A 478 27.05 22.40 -33.72
N GLY A 479 26.76 22.34 -32.42
CA GLY A 479 27.75 22.30 -31.35
C GLY A 479 27.42 21.28 -30.26
N TYR A 480 28.44 20.84 -29.54
CA TYR A 480 28.30 19.94 -28.39
C TYR A 480 28.41 20.71 -27.08
N THR A 481 27.44 20.52 -26.19
CA THR A 481 27.46 21.02 -24.81
C THR A 481 27.44 19.86 -23.84
N ARG A 482 28.28 19.88 -22.79
CA ARG A 482 28.32 18.80 -21.79
C ARG A 482 27.00 18.75 -21.02
N TYR A 483 26.48 17.55 -20.78
CA TYR A 483 25.32 17.34 -19.92
C TYR A 483 25.65 17.69 -18.45
N PRO A 484 24.74 18.26 -17.64
CA PRO A 484 23.33 18.57 -17.94
C PRO A 484 23.11 19.92 -18.63
N PHE A 485 22.10 19.98 -19.51
CA PHE A 485 21.60 21.23 -20.10
C PHE A 485 20.86 22.04 -19.03
N ARG A 486 21.09 23.36 -18.92
CA ARG A 486 20.61 24.24 -17.82
C ARG A 486 19.08 24.33 -17.64
N GLY A 487 18.27 23.65 -18.46
CA GLY A 487 16.83 23.88 -18.62
C GLY A 487 15.89 23.46 -17.48
N GLY A 488 16.37 22.84 -16.40
CA GLY A 488 15.51 22.27 -15.34
C GLY A 488 15.97 22.53 -13.90
N LEU A 489 16.90 23.46 -13.68
CA LEU A 489 17.52 23.69 -12.35
C LEU A 489 16.94 24.91 -11.62
N TYR A 490 15.89 25.53 -12.15
CA TYR A 490 15.42 26.86 -11.73
C TYR A 490 14.73 26.86 -10.35
N ASP A 491 14.12 25.73 -9.97
CA ASP A 491 13.34 25.60 -8.73
C ASP A 491 14.07 24.83 -7.61
N LEU A 492 15.33 24.44 -7.83
CA LEU A 492 16.13 23.70 -6.86
C LEU A 492 17.06 24.66 -6.08
N ALA A 493 17.21 24.41 -4.79
CA ALA A 493 18.14 25.16 -3.95
C ALA A 493 19.57 25.11 -4.54
N PRO A 494 20.37 26.20 -4.49
CA PRO A 494 21.71 26.28 -5.11
C PRO A 494 22.65 25.14 -4.72
N GLU A 495 22.54 24.63 -3.50
CA GLU A 495 23.31 23.52 -2.95
C GLU A 495 22.91 22.19 -3.59
N VAL A 496 21.61 21.97 -3.80
CA VAL A 496 21.03 20.78 -4.47
C VAL A 496 21.32 20.81 -5.97
N VAL A 497 21.24 21.99 -6.60
CA VAL A 497 21.68 22.20 -7.98
C VAL A 497 23.16 21.86 -8.12
N LYS A 498 24.00 22.36 -7.23
CA LYS A 498 25.44 22.08 -7.25
C LYS A 498 25.71 20.59 -7.06
N GLU A 499 25.06 19.92 -6.11
CA GLU A 499 25.27 18.48 -5.88
C GLU A 499 24.79 17.62 -7.06
N ASN A 500 23.58 17.88 -7.58
CA ASN A 500 22.99 17.13 -8.70
C ASN A 500 23.75 17.36 -10.00
N VAL A 501 24.18 18.60 -10.26
CA VAL A 501 25.00 18.94 -11.43
C VAL A 501 26.41 18.34 -11.29
N MET A 502 27.01 18.36 -10.10
CA MET A 502 28.32 17.73 -9.89
C MET A 502 28.27 16.20 -10.02
N LYS A 503 27.22 15.53 -9.49
CA LYS A 503 26.97 14.10 -9.71
C LYS A 503 26.72 13.76 -11.18
N ALA A 504 25.99 14.61 -11.91
CA ALA A 504 25.72 14.43 -13.33
C ALA A 504 26.97 14.67 -14.23
N ILE A 505 27.83 15.62 -13.85
CA ILE A 505 29.05 15.97 -14.61
C ILE A 505 30.22 15.02 -14.31
N ALA A 506 30.36 14.57 -13.06
CA ALA A 506 31.48 13.75 -12.57
C ALA A 506 31.08 12.29 -12.28
N GLY A 507 29.92 11.84 -12.77
CA GLY A 507 29.42 10.49 -12.50
C GLY A 507 30.30 9.42 -13.12
N ARG A 508 30.90 8.56 -12.29
CA ARG A 508 31.55 7.34 -12.74
C ARG A 508 30.48 6.26 -12.93
N PHE A 509 30.56 5.48 -14.00
CA PHE A 509 29.65 4.36 -14.22
C PHE A 509 30.41 3.06 -14.47
N GLY A 510 29.78 1.95 -14.09
CA GLY A 510 30.27 0.61 -14.31
C GLY A 510 29.71 0.03 -15.61
N TYR A 511 30.47 -0.84 -16.26
CA TYR A 511 30.03 -1.59 -17.44
C TYR A 511 30.82 -2.91 -17.54
N PRO A 512 30.23 -4.01 -18.05
CA PRO A 512 30.97 -5.25 -18.29
C PRO A 512 32.00 -5.08 -19.41
N LEU A 513 33.26 -5.49 -19.17
CA LEU A 513 34.28 -5.53 -20.23
C LEU A 513 33.81 -6.40 -21.38
N ARG A 514 33.42 -7.65 -21.11
CA ARG A 514 32.98 -8.60 -22.14
C ARG A 514 31.51 -8.91 -22.02
N GLY A 515 30.86 -9.01 -23.18
CA GLY A 515 29.50 -9.55 -23.32
C GLY A 515 28.37 -8.55 -23.10
N GLY A 516 28.67 -7.25 -22.99
CA GLY A 516 27.66 -6.21 -22.75
C GLY A 516 26.86 -6.43 -21.47
N CYS A 517 25.70 -5.78 -21.37
CA CYS A 517 24.80 -5.96 -20.22
C CYS A 517 24.30 -7.41 -20.05
N GLN A 518 24.27 -8.21 -21.12
CA GLN A 518 23.97 -9.65 -21.05
C GLN A 518 24.88 -10.38 -20.05
N ALA A 519 26.16 -10.00 -19.93
CA ALA A 519 27.08 -10.63 -19.00
C ALA A 519 26.65 -10.47 -17.53
N LEU A 520 26.07 -9.32 -17.18
CA LEU A 520 25.53 -9.10 -15.84
C LEU A 520 24.30 -9.98 -15.60
N MET A 521 23.39 -10.05 -16.58
CA MET A 521 22.17 -10.87 -16.47
C MET A 521 22.48 -12.36 -16.38
N SER A 522 23.38 -12.85 -17.23
CA SER A 522 23.85 -14.24 -17.21
C SER A 522 24.62 -14.58 -15.93
N GLY A 523 25.26 -13.59 -15.30
CA GLY A 523 25.95 -13.74 -14.02
C GLY A 523 25.03 -14.21 -12.89
N PHE A 524 23.71 -13.97 -12.96
CA PHE A 524 22.76 -14.47 -11.96
C PHE A 524 22.58 -15.98 -12.00
N VAL A 525 22.61 -16.58 -13.20
CA VAL A 525 22.17 -17.96 -13.44
C VAL A 525 22.92 -18.98 -12.57
N PRO A 526 24.26 -18.93 -12.42
CA PRO A 526 24.98 -19.86 -11.55
C PRO A 526 24.62 -19.76 -10.06
N HIS A 527 24.01 -18.66 -9.64
CA HIS A 527 23.65 -18.42 -8.24
C HIS A 527 22.17 -18.68 -7.93
N ILE A 528 21.33 -18.86 -8.95
CA ILE A 528 19.92 -19.21 -8.77
C ILE A 528 19.82 -20.67 -8.34
N LYS A 529 19.17 -20.91 -7.19
CA LYS A 529 18.96 -22.26 -6.65
C LYS A 529 17.75 -22.98 -7.26
N GLY A 530 16.74 -22.20 -7.68
CA GLY A 530 15.53 -22.68 -8.33
C GLY A 530 15.76 -23.09 -9.79
N THR A 531 14.66 -23.37 -10.49
CA THR A 531 14.70 -23.73 -11.91
C THR A 531 14.47 -22.50 -12.79
N VAL A 532 15.25 -22.36 -13.87
CA VAL A 532 15.02 -21.35 -14.91
C VAL A 532 14.54 -22.04 -16.18
N GLU A 533 13.28 -21.81 -16.55
CA GLU A 533 12.61 -22.37 -17.73
C GLU A 533 12.63 -21.32 -18.85
N LEU A 534 13.53 -21.50 -19.82
CA LEU A 534 13.64 -20.67 -21.02
C LEU A 534 12.71 -21.21 -22.13
N ASN A 535 12.33 -20.35 -23.08
CA ASN A 535 11.30 -20.65 -24.09
C ASN A 535 9.95 -21.06 -23.47
N ALA A 536 9.68 -20.59 -22.26
CA ALA A 536 8.44 -20.84 -21.53
C ALA A 536 7.56 -19.60 -21.61
N ASP A 537 6.80 -19.47 -22.70
CA ASP A 537 5.90 -18.35 -22.91
C ASP A 537 4.59 -18.56 -22.14
N VAL A 538 4.39 -17.78 -21.07
CA VAL A 538 3.17 -17.80 -20.28
C VAL A 538 2.08 -17.03 -21.02
N VAL A 539 1.10 -17.76 -21.57
CA VAL A 539 0.04 -17.19 -22.40
C VAL A 539 -1.28 -17.01 -21.65
N GLN A 540 -1.48 -17.75 -20.57
CA GLN A 540 -2.65 -17.65 -19.72
C GLN A 540 -2.27 -17.78 -18.25
N LEU A 541 -2.85 -16.92 -17.43
CA LEU A 541 -2.77 -16.95 -15.98
C LEU A 541 -4.18 -16.99 -15.41
N SER A 542 -4.49 -17.95 -14.54
CA SER A 542 -5.76 -18.00 -13.80
C SER A 542 -5.49 -17.69 -12.33
N PRO A 543 -5.71 -16.44 -11.88
CA PRO A 543 -5.59 -16.09 -10.48
C PRO A 543 -6.56 -16.86 -9.57
N ARG A 544 -7.77 -17.20 -10.07
CA ARG A 544 -8.77 -17.95 -9.31
C ARG A 544 -8.37 -19.41 -9.12
N GLN A 545 -7.85 -20.07 -10.16
CA GLN A 545 -7.44 -21.47 -10.09
C GLN A 545 -5.98 -21.64 -9.61
N ARG A 546 -5.23 -20.54 -9.54
CA ARG A 546 -3.78 -20.48 -9.29
C ARG A 546 -3.01 -21.34 -10.29
N THR A 547 -3.31 -21.18 -11.57
CA THR A 547 -2.67 -21.94 -12.66
C THR A 547 -2.04 -21.03 -13.70
N ILE A 548 -0.97 -21.53 -14.31
CA ILE A 548 -0.25 -20.93 -15.43
C ILE A 548 -0.34 -21.92 -16.60
N ALA A 549 -0.66 -21.43 -17.79
CA ALA A 549 -0.57 -22.18 -19.04
C ALA A 549 0.53 -21.59 -19.92
N LEU A 550 1.39 -22.47 -20.43
CA LEU A 550 2.41 -22.12 -21.41
C LEU A 550 1.90 -22.30 -22.84
N ALA A 551 2.47 -21.57 -23.79
CA ALA A 551 2.14 -21.65 -25.22
C ALA A 551 2.30 -23.06 -25.80
N ASP A 552 3.21 -23.87 -25.24
CA ASP A 552 3.48 -25.25 -25.66
C ASP A 552 2.49 -26.28 -25.06
N GLY A 553 1.49 -25.82 -24.30
CA GLY A 553 0.45 -26.65 -23.70
C GLY A 553 0.77 -27.18 -22.30
N ARG A 554 1.96 -26.89 -21.74
CA ARG A 554 2.26 -27.24 -20.35
C ARG A 554 1.44 -26.39 -19.38
N HIS A 555 0.98 -27.02 -18.29
CA HIS A 555 0.23 -26.36 -17.22
C HIS A 555 0.94 -26.52 -15.87
N TYR A 556 0.97 -25.44 -15.10
CA TYR A 556 1.54 -25.40 -13.76
C TYR A 556 0.50 -24.87 -12.77
N GLN A 557 0.49 -25.44 -11.57
CA GLN A 557 -0.25 -24.90 -10.43
C GLN A 557 0.76 -24.24 -9.48
N TYR A 558 0.47 -23.03 -9.01
CA TYR A 558 1.40 -22.29 -8.15
C TYR A 558 0.80 -22.01 -6.77
N GLN A 559 1.64 -21.92 -5.74
CA GLN A 559 1.23 -21.40 -4.43
C GLN A 559 1.42 -19.88 -4.35
N HIS A 560 2.57 -19.39 -4.79
CA HIS A 560 2.93 -17.98 -4.84
C HIS A 560 3.29 -17.56 -6.27
N LEU A 561 2.97 -16.32 -6.65
CA LEU A 561 3.30 -15.77 -7.96
C LEU A 561 4.02 -14.42 -7.83
N ILE A 562 5.18 -14.31 -8.47
CA ILE A 562 5.85 -13.04 -8.73
C ILE A 562 5.78 -12.76 -10.24
N SER A 563 5.19 -11.64 -10.64
CA SER A 563 5.17 -11.22 -12.04
C SER A 563 6.06 -10.00 -12.24
N THR A 564 6.90 -10.05 -13.27
CA THR A 564 7.73 -8.91 -13.71
C THR A 564 7.29 -8.39 -15.07
N LEU A 565 6.14 -8.86 -15.56
CA LEU A 565 5.55 -8.39 -16.81
C LEU A 565 5.02 -6.96 -16.64
N PRO A 566 5.01 -6.15 -17.72
CA PRO A 566 4.24 -4.90 -17.76
C PRO A 566 2.78 -5.13 -17.34
N LEU A 567 2.22 -4.23 -16.53
CA LEU A 567 0.84 -4.38 -16.02
C LEU A 567 -0.21 -4.68 -17.10
N PRO A 568 -0.23 -3.99 -18.26
CA PRO A 568 -1.18 -4.30 -19.32
C PRO A 568 -1.03 -5.72 -19.88
N GLU A 569 0.21 -6.22 -20.01
CA GLU A 569 0.48 -7.58 -20.47
C GLU A 569 0.04 -8.62 -19.44
N LEU A 570 0.28 -8.36 -18.16
CA LEU A 570 -0.18 -9.23 -17.08
C LEU A 570 -1.71 -9.35 -17.07
N VAL A 571 -2.42 -8.21 -17.16
CA VAL A 571 -3.89 -8.21 -17.23
C VAL A 571 -4.39 -8.89 -18.51
N ARG A 572 -3.67 -8.73 -19.64
CA ARG A 572 -4.00 -9.38 -20.90
C ARG A 572 -3.94 -10.91 -20.81
N ILE A 573 -2.89 -11.49 -20.21
CA ILE A 573 -2.77 -12.95 -20.04
C ILE A 573 -3.73 -13.51 -18.99
N ILE A 574 -4.22 -12.66 -18.07
CA ILE A 574 -5.27 -13.04 -17.12
C ILE A 574 -6.64 -13.11 -17.81
N GLY A 575 -6.90 -12.23 -18.78
CA GLY A 575 -8.11 -12.26 -19.59
C GLY A 575 -9.38 -11.95 -18.78
N ASP A 576 -10.45 -12.70 -19.02
CA ASP A 576 -11.79 -12.46 -18.44
C ASP A 576 -11.87 -12.67 -16.91
N GLU A 577 -10.85 -13.25 -16.28
CA GLU A 577 -10.77 -13.29 -14.82
C GLU A 577 -10.51 -11.91 -14.22
N ALA A 578 -9.90 -10.99 -14.97
CA ALA A 578 -9.79 -9.59 -14.58
C ALA A 578 -11.13 -8.88 -14.82
N PRO A 579 -11.73 -8.22 -13.80
CA PRO A 579 -12.95 -7.43 -13.97
C PRO A 579 -12.80 -6.35 -15.03
N ASP A 580 -13.92 -5.95 -15.65
CA ASP A 580 -13.94 -4.91 -16.70
C ASP A 580 -13.19 -3.65 -16.28
N GLU A 581 -13.42 -3.16 -15.05
CA GLU A 581 -12.74 -1.99 -14.50
C GLU A 581 -11.20 -2.15 -14.49
N VAL A 582 -10.68 -3.34 -14.21
CA VAL A 582 -9.24 -3.63 -14.20
C VAL A 582 -8.70 -3.69 -15.63
N ARG A 583 -9.46 -4.27 -16.55
CA ARG A 583 -9.10 -4.33 -17.98
C ARG A 583 -9.11 -2.94 -18.62
N GLU A 584 -10.09 -2.11 -18.28
CA GLU A 584 -10.19 -0.71 -18.70
C GLU A 584 -9.05 0.12 -18.11
N ALA A 585 -8.78 -0.01 -16.81
CA ALA A 585 -7.63 0.64 -16.17
C ALA A 585 -6.31 0.26 -16.83
N ALA A 586 -6.11 -1.03 -17.14
CA ALA A 586 -4.92 -1.52 -17.83
C ALA A 586 -4.80 -0.98 -19.25
N ALA A 587 -5.90 -0.90 -20.00
CA ALA A 587 -5.95 -0.30 -21.32
C ALA A 587 -5.71 1.23 -21.29
N GLY A 588 -6.05 1.89 -20.18
CA GLY A 588 -5.83 3.31 -19.95
C GLY A 588 -4.38 3.69 -19.61
N LEU A 589 -3.50 2.72 -19.37
CA LEU A 589 -2.09 2.98 -19.06
C LEU A 589 -1.29 3.32 -20.33
N ARG A 590 -0.72 4.53 -20.36
CA ARG A 590 0.06 5.04 -21.50
C ARG A 590 1.55 4.89 -21.27
N HIS A 591 2.26 4.59 -22.35
CA HIS A 591 3.71 4.41 -22.36
C HIS A 591 4.30 4.87 -23.70
N GLU A 592 5.59 5.16 -23.70
CA GLU A 592 6.42 5.29 -24.87
C GLU A 592 7.25 4.02 -25.07
N SER A 593 7.43 3.66 -26.33
CA SER A 593 8.27 2.55 -26.77
C SER A 593 9.58 3.10 -27.32
N LEU A 594 10.62 2.25 -27.35
CA LEU A 594 11.93 2.63 -27.88
C LEU A 594 12.32 1.69 -29.03
N ARG A 595 12.63 2.27 -30.18
CA ARG A 595 13.25 1.58 -31.31
C ARG A 595 14.73 1.89 -31.32
N CYS A 596 15.55 0.86 -31.13
CA CYS A 596 17.00 0.95 -31.18
C CYS A 596 17.49 0.48 -32.55
N VAL A 597 18.20 1.36 -33.26
CA VAL A 597 18.92 1.02 -34.49
C VAL A 597 20.40 0.90 -34.16
N ASN A 598 20.89 -0.33 -34.13
CA ASN A 598 22.29 -0.63 -33.87
C ASN A 598 23.08 -0.55 -35.18
N LEU A 599 24.22 0.16 -35.15
CA LEU A 599 25.10 0.37 -36.30
C LEU A 599 26.53 0.00 -35.90
N GLY A 600 27.09 -0.99 -36.61
CA GLY A 600 28.50 -1.34 -36.54
C GLY A 600 29.23 -0.75 -37.74
N VAL A 601 30.13 0.20 -37.51
CA VAL A 601 30.79 0.98 -38.56
C VAL A 601 32.23 0.52 -38.74
N ALA A 602 32.71 0.43 -39.98
CA ALA A 602 34.09 0.05 -40.33
C ALA A 602 35.12 1.16 -40.09
N ARG A 603 35.03 1.86 -38.96
CA ARG A 603 35.97 2.91 -38.58
C ARG A 603 36.05 2.99 -37.06
N GLU A 604 37.27 3.02 -36.54
CA GLU A 604 37.50 3.17 -35.10
C GLU A 604 37.34 4.63 -34.65
N ARG A 605 37.12 4.82 -33.34
CA ARG A 605 37.16 6.13 -32.65
C ARG A 605 36.29 7.19 -33.33
N ILE A 606 35.03 6.85 -33.57
CA ILE A 606 34.05 7.76 -34.18
C ILE A 606 33.80 8.97 -33.29
N THR A 607 33.76 8.75 -31.98
CA THR A 607 33.56 9.77 -30.96
C THR A 607 34.22 9.31 -29.66
N GLU A 608 34.59 10.24 -28.78
CA GLU A 608 35.05 9.97 -27.41
C GLU A 608 33.87 9.99 -26.40
N LYS A 609 32.66 10.28 -26.86
CA LYS A 609 31.46 10.44 -26.02
C LYS A 609 30.83 9.07 -25.75
N HIS A 610 30.20 8.91 -24.60
CA HIS A 610 29.37 7.74 -24.28
C HIS A 610 27.93 7.93 -24.73
N TRP A 611 27.36 9.11 -24.48
CA TRP A 611 25.96 9.41 -24.77
C TRP A 611 25.80 10.79 -25.40
N ILE A 612 24.93 10.89 -26.41
CA ILE A 612 24.64 12.14 -27.09
C ILE A 612 23.12 12.30 -27.22
N TYR A 613 22.58 13.40 -26.72
CA TYR A 613 21.16 13.75 -26.86
C TYR A 613 20.97 14.75 -28.00
N TYR A 614 19.91 14.57 -28.78
CA TYR A 614 19.59 15.38 -29.95
C TYR A 614 18.18 15.96 -29.84
N PRO A 615 18.00 17.15 -29.25
CA PRO A 615 16.70 17.81 -29.11
C PRO A 615 16.19 18.49 -30.40
N GLU A 616 16.92 18.39 -31.52
CA GLU A 616 16.63 19.05 -32.79
C GLU A 616 16.03 18.05 -33.81
N ASP A 617 15.93 18.43 -35.09
CA ASP A 617 15.24 17.68 -36.14
C ASP A 617 15.97 16.40 -36.61
N THR A 618 16.39 15.51 -35.71
CA THR A 618 16.90 14.15 -36.01
C THR A 618 15.82 13.08 -35.83
N ILE A 619 16.01 11.95 -36.51
CA ILE A 619 15.14 10.79 -36.35
C ILE A 619 15.28 10.14 -34.97
N PHE A 620 16.50 10.12 -34.43
CA PHE A 620 16.81 9.61 -33.10
C PHE A 620 16.76 10.73 -32.06
N ASP A 621 16.29 10.40 -30.86
CA ASP A 621 16.31 11.30 -29.70
C ASP A 621 17.69 11.25 -29.02
N SER A 622 18.38 10.12 -29.14
CA SER A 622 19.65 9.85 -28.45
C SER A 622 20.56 8.89 -29.24
N ILE A 623 21.87 8.95 -29.01
CA ILE A 623 22.83 7.94 -29.44
C ILE A 623 23.66 7.48 -28.25
N PHE A 624 23.71 6.15 -28.06
CA PHE A 624 24.63 5.48 -27.16
C PHE A 624 25.82 4.92 -27.96
N ALA A 625 27.02 5.46 -27.70
CA ALA A 625 28.26 5.00 -28.31
C ALA A 625 28.83 3.84 -27.48
N GLN A 626 28.18 2.68 -27.57
CA GLN A 626 28.50 1.49 -26.78
C GLN A 626 29.95 1.03 -26.96
N GLY A 627 30.55 1.26 -28.13
CA GLY A 627 31.96 0.98 -28.38
C GLY A 627 32.92 1.67 -27.40
N ASN A 628 32.51 2.76 -26.76
CA ASN A 628 33.30 3.42 -25.71
C ASN A 628 33.00 2.87 -24.32
N ALA A 629 31.81 2.31 -24.09
CA ALA A 629 31.46 1.70 -22.81
C ALA A 629 32.33 0.47 -22.52
N SER A 630 32.71 -0.28 -23.57
CA SER A 630 33.79 -1.26 -23.49
C SER A 630 34.47 -1.45 -24.84
N PRO A 631 35.82 -1.51 -24.88
CA PRO A 631 36.55 -1.78 -26.12
C PRO A 631 36.19 -3.14 -26.74
N ASP A 632 35.83 -4.14 -25.93
CA ASP A 632 35.48 -5.49 -26.41
C ASP A 632 34.08 -5.55 -27.06
N CYS A 633 33.32 -4.45 -27.06
CA CYS A 633 32.10 -4.33 -27.86
C CYS A 633 32.40 -4.10 -29.35
N ASN A 634 33.64 -3.73 -29.69
CA ASN A 634 34.05 -3.49 -31.06
C ASN A 634 34.94 -4.63 -31.58
N PRO A 635 34.75 -5.09 -32.83
CA PRO A 635 35.77 -5.83 -33.54
C PRO A 635 36.92 -4.89 -33.94
N PRO A 636 38.13 -5.41 -34.21
CA PRO A 636 39.24 -4.61 -34.73
C PRO A 636 38.85 -3.83 -35.99
N GLY A 637 39.16 -2.54 -36.05
CA GLY A 637 38.77 -1.66 -37.15
C GLY A 637 37.31 -1.18 -37.12
N GLY A 638 36.54 -1.52 -36.09
CA GLY A 638 35.11 -1.22 -35.99
C GLY A 638 34.73 -0.29 -34.85
N PHE A 639 33.51 0.27 -34.91
CA PHE A 639 32.89 1.00 -33.81
C PHE A 639 31.37 0.76 -33.73
N ALA A 640 30.88 0.39 -32.55
CA ALA A 640 29.46 0.17 -32.25
C ALA A 640 28.79 1.44 -31.73
N LEU A 641 27.64 1.79 -32.32
CA LEU A 641 26.74 2.82 -31.82
C LEU A 641 25.27 2.41 -31.98
N THR A 642 24.42 2.90 -31.10
CA THR A 642 22.98 2.63 -31.11
C THR A 642 22.23 3.95 -31.16
N CYS A 643 21.40 4.13 -32.19
CA CYS A 643 20.46 5.24 -32.29
C CYS A 643 19.16 4.85 -31.59
N GLU A 644 18.71 5.67 -30.64
CA GLU A 644 17.52 5.46 -29.84
C GLU A 644 16.40 6.40 -30.30
N ILE A 645 15.25 5.81 -30.67
CA ILE A 645 14.11 6.52 -31.23
C ILE A 645 12.87 6.18 -30.40
N SER A 646 12.40 7.14 -29.61
CA SER A 646 11.15 7.03 -28.86
C SER A 646 9.97 7.19 -29.80
N TYR A 647 9.01 6.27 -29.70
CA TYR A 647 7.78 6.29 -30.48
C TYR A 647 6.58 5.91 -29.61
N ALA A 648 5.41 6.36 -30.05
CA ALA A 648 4.13 6.07 -29.40
C ALA A 648 3.00 6.17 -30.44
N PRO A 649 1.76 5.77 -30.11
CA PRO A 649 0.62 5.95 -31.03
C PRO A 649 0.45 7.39 -31.54
N TRP A 650 0.82 8.41 -30.75
CA TRP A 650 0.78 9.82 -31.13
C TRP A 650 2.09 10.37 -31.74
N LYS A 651 3.20 9.62 -31.66
CA LYS A 651 4.50 9.90 -32.28
C LYS A 651 4.95 8.65 -33.03
N PRO A 652 4.31 8.28 -34.16
CA PRO A 652 4.60 7.04 -34.86
C PRO A 652 5.98 7.07 -35.54
N LEU A 653 6.61 5.90 -35.67
CA LEU A 653 7.84 5.77 -36.46
C LEU A 653 7.54 6.07 -37.95
N PRO A 654 8.43 6.80 -38.66
CA PRO A 654 8.21 7.12 -40.06
C PRO A 654 8.44 5.92 -41.00
N SER A 655 9.20 4.91 -40.55
CA SER A 655 9.47 3.67 -41.30
C SER A 655 10.00 2.58 -40.35
N ALA A 656 10.28 1.39 -40.89
CA ALA A 656 10.90 0.27 -40.19
C ALA A 656 11.80 -0.52 -41.17
N GLY A 657 12.66 -1.38 -40.63
CA GLY A 657 13.64 -2.15 -41.39
C GLY A 657 14.71 -1.26 -42.04
N GLN A 658 15.19 -1.68 -43.21
CA GLN A 658 16.28 -0.98 -43.90
C GLN A 658 16.02 0.51 -44.12
N ALA A 659 14.77 0.92 -44.36
CA ALA A 659 14.42 2.33 -44.53
C ALA A 659 14.69 3.18 -43.27
N LEU A 660 14.48 2.62 -42.08
CA LEU A 660 14.77 3.30 -40.82
C LEU A 660 16.27 3.34 -40.54
N ILE A 661 16.98 2.25 -40.85
CA ILE A 661 18.45 2.18 -40.80
C ILE A 661 19.05 3.27 -41.69
N ASP A 662 18.57 3.42 -42.92
CA ASP A 662 19.05 4.42 -43.88
C ASP A 662 18.75 5.86 -43.41
N LEU A 663 17.63 6.08 -42.72
CA LEU A 663 17.32 7.35 -42.06
C LEU A 663 18.31 7.67 -40.94
N CYS A 664 18.59 6.72 -40.06
CA CYS A 664 19.57 6.88 -38.98
C CYS A 664 20.97 7.19 -39.53
N VAL A 665 21.44 6.43 -40.53
CA VAL A 665 22.76 6.67 -41.14
C VAL A 665 22.83 8.06 -41.75
N ARG A 666 21.82 8.46 -42.54
CA ARG A 666 21.74 9.81 -43.11
C ARG A 666 21.79 10.90 -42.05
N ASP A 667 21.05 10.73 -40.96
CA ASP A 667 21.03 11.71 -39.88
C ASP A 667 22.34 11.75 -39.10
N CYS A 668 22.97 10.60 -38.87
CA CYS A 668 24.32 10.54 -38.31
C CYS A 668 25.36 11.25 -39.20
N ILE A 669 25.24 11.16 -40.53
CA ILE A 669 26.09 11.94 -41.46
C ILE A 669 25.77 13.43 -41.35
N ARG A 670 24.48 13.80 -41.36
CA ARG A 670 24.03 15.19 -41.29
C ARG A 670 24.50 15.92 -40.03
N VAL A 671 24.50 15.24 -38.88
CA VAL A 671 25.02 15.80 -37.61
C VAL A 671 26.54 15.67 -37.47
N GLY A 672 27.23 15.17 -38.50
CA GLY A 672 28.69 15.06 -38.53
C GLY A 672 29.28 13.94 -37.68
N LEU A 673 28.46 12.98 -37.21
CA LEU A 673 28.93 11.82 -36.47
C LEU A 673 29.56 10.77 -37.40
N LEU A 674 28.93 10.52 -38.55
CA LEU A 674 29.42 9.64 -39.61
C LEU A 674 29.87 10.44 -40.84
N ARG A 675 30.68 9.80 -41.67
CA ARG A 675 31.13 10.31 -42.97
C ARG A 675 30.38 9.60 -44.09
N GLU A 676 30.28 10.22 -45.26
CA GLU A 676 29.65 9.61 -46.44
C GLU A 676 30.36 8.33 -46.92
N ASP A 677 31.65 8.20 -46.66
CA ASP A 677 32.47 7.03 -47.00
C ASP A 677 32.54 5.97 -45.89
N ASP A 678 31.87 6.20 -44.74
CA ASP A 678 31.80 5.20 -43.68
C ASP A 678 30.98 3.99 -44.12
N ARG A 679 31.62 2.81 -44.08
CA ARG A 679 30.95 1.55 -44.42
C ARG A 679 30.28 0.96 -43.17
N ILE A 680 28.98 0.70 -43.25
CA ILE A 680 28.23 -0.07 -42.25
C ILE A 680 28.50 -1.56 -42.44
N ILE A 681 29.01 -2.23 -41.40
CA ILE A 681 29.32 -3.66 -41.36
C ILE A 681 28.11 -4.44 -40.82
N ALA A 682 27.48 -3.92 -39.77
CA ALA A 682 26.36 -4.53 -39.09
C ALA A 682 25.26 -3.49 -38.90
N ALA A 683 24.02 -3.88 -39.11
CA ALA A 683 22.87 -3.05 -38.79
C ALA A 683 21.69 -3.92 -38.36
N SER A 684 21.07 -3.58 -37.25
CA SER A 684 19.92 -4.32 -36.73
C SER A 684 18.96 -3.40 -36.01
N GLU A 685 17.68 -3.78 -36.00
CA GLU A 685 16.67 -3.14 -35.18
C GLU A 685 16.32 -3.99 -33.97
N VAL A 686 16.19 -3.33 -32.83
CA VAL A 686 15.70 -3.90 -31.60
C VAL A 686 14.55 -3.04 -31.09
N ASP A 687 13.47 -3.70 -30.69
CA ASP A 687 12.27 -3.04 -30.21
C ASP A 687 12.10 -3.25 -28.70
N ILE A 688 11.80 -2.18 -27.98
CA ILE A 688 11.50 -2.18 -26.55
C ILE A 688 10.10 -1.59 -26.39
N PRO A 689 9.06 -2.44 -26.31
CA PRO A 689 7.68 -1.98 -26.33
C PRO A 689 7.33 -1.08 -25.14
N TYR A 690 7.93 -1.33 -23.97
CA TYR A 690 7.76 -0.52 -22.77
C TYR A 690 9.11 0.06 -22.39
N ALA A 691 9.28 1.37 -22.60
CA ALA A 691 10.52 2.07 -22.31
C ALA A 691 10.32 3.26 -21.34
N GLY A 692 9.35 4.14 -21.60
CA GLY A 692 9.04 5.28 -20.75
C GLY A 692 7.58 5.28 -20.30
N MET A 693 7.32 5.50 -19.02
CA MET A 693 5.95 5.59 -18.50
C MET A 693 5.40 7.00 -18.73
N VAL A 694 4.16 7.11 -19.25
CA VAL A 694 3.52 8.42 -19.41
C VAL A 694 2.67 8.70 -18.17
N TYR A 695 3.09 9.69 -17.38
CA TYR A 695 2.39 10.12 -16.17
C TYR A 695 1.29 11.12 -16.53
N ASP A 696 0.04 10.73 -16.30
CA ASP A 696 -1.14 11.57 -16.47
C ASP A 696 -2.06 11.54 -15.25
N GLN A 697 -3.11 12.36 -15.25
CA GLN A 697 -4.03 12.48 -14.11
C GLN A 697 -4.75 11.17 -13.76
N ALA A 698 -4.88 10.23 -14.70
CA ALA A 698 -5.58 8.96 -14.50
C ALA A 698 -4.63 7.81 -14.13
N GLN A 699 -3.33 7.91 -14.47
CA GLN A 699 -2.34 6.86 -14.29
C GLN A 699 -2.28 6.34 -12.85
N GLU A 700 -2.20 7.20 -11.84
CA GLU A 700 -2.12 6.77 -10.45
C GLU A 700 -3.35 5.95 -10.05
N SER A 701 -4.54 6.40 -10.46
CA SER A 701 -5.79 5.68 -10.20
C SER A 701 -5.85 4.33 -10.91
N ASN A 702 -5.41 4.27 -12.18
CA ASN A 702 -5.40 3.04 -12.98
C ASN A 702 -4.42 2.01 -12.42
N VAL A 703 -3.18 2.42 -12.12
CA VAL A 703 -2.17 1.54 -11.52
C VAL A 703 -2.65 1.03 -10.17
N GLN A 704 -3.24 1.92 -9.36
CA GLN A 704 -3.79 1.51 -8.07
C GLN A 704 -4.93 0.50 -8.23
N THR A 705 -5.83 0.69 -9.20
CA THR A 705 -6.93 -0.27 -9.48
C THR A 705 -6.38 -1.64 -9.86
N ILE A 706 -5.41 -1.70 -10.77
CA ILE A 706 -4.81 -2.97 -11.23
C ILE A 706 -4.05 -3.65 -10.08
N LYS A 707 -3.14 -2.95 -9.41
CA LYS A 707 -2.34 -3.52 -8.31
C LYS A 707 -3.21 -3.94 -7.14
N SER A 708 -4.24 -3.15 -6.81
CA SER A 708 -5.18 -3.52 -5.74
C SER A 708 -5.90 -4.82 -6.06
N TRP A 709 -6.23 -5.07 -7.33
CA TRP A 709 -6.86 -6.30 -7.76
C TRP A 709 -5.89 -7.49 -7.79
N LEU A 710 -4.67 -7.31 -8.33
CA LEU A 710 -3.62 -8.35 -8.31
C LEU A 710 -3.27 -8.79 -6.88
N ASP A 711 -3.22 -7.84 -5.95
CA ASP A 711 -3.01 -8.09 -4.53
C ASP A 711 -4.11 -8.97 -3.90
N LEU A 712 -5.37 -8.92 -4.39
CA LEU A 712 -6.45 -9.81 -3.92
C LEU A 712 -6.17 -11.28 -4.25
N HIS A 713 -5.32 -11.53 -5.25
CA HIS A 713 -5.01 -12.86 -5.77
C HIS A 713 -3.62 -13.36 -5.38
N ASP A 714 -2.97 -12.71 -4.40
CA ASP A 714 -1.61 -13.02 -3.96
C ASP A 714 -0.56 -12.96 -5.10
N ILE A 715 -0.76 -12.06 -6.08
CA ILE A 715 0.18 -11.84 -7.19
C ILE A 715 1.07 -10.66 -6.86
N VAL A 716 2.35 -10.93 -6.56
CA VAL A 716 3.35 -9.90 -6.30
C VAL A 716 3.89 -9.38 -7.62
N VAL A 717 3.79 -8.08 -7.87
CA VAL A 717 4.45 -7.44 -9.03
C VAL A 717 5.79 -6.85 -8.63
N ALA A 718 6.80 -6.96 -9.49
CA ALA A 718 8.14 -6.46 -9.21
C ALA A 718 8.86 -5.94 -10.47
N GLY A 719 9.49 -4.77 -10.33
CA GLY A 719 10.29 -4.13 -11.38
C GLY A 719 9.54 -3.04 -12.14
N CYS A 720 10.27 -2.21 -12.89
CA CYS A 720 9.81 -0.90 -13.38
C CYS A 720 8.45 -0.96 -14.11
N HIS A 721 8.30 -1.85 -15.09
CA HIS A 721 7.07 -1.95 -15.88
C HIS A 721 5.91 -2.66 -15.14
N ALA A 722 6.24 -3.54 -14.19
CA ALA A 722 5.25 -4.23 -13.36
C ALA A 722 4.75 -3.32 -12.22
N GLU A 723 5.60 -2.41 -11.77
CA GLU A 723 5.25 -1.38 -10.79
C GLU A 723 4.74 -0.09 -11.44
N TRP A 724 4.89 0.05 -12.76
CA TRP A 724 4.52 1.22 -13.55
C TRP A 724 5.23 2.50 -13.07
N ASP A 725 6.54 2.40 -12.92
CA ASP A 725 7.40 3.48 -12.45
C ASP A 725 8.68 3.56 -13.29
N ASP A 726 9.19 4.77 -13.51
CA ASP A 726 10.43 5.02 -14.24
C ASP A 726 11.61 4.65 -13.35
N CYS A 727 12.27 3.54 -13.69
CA CYS A 727 13.29 2.98 -12.82
C CYS A 727 14.46 2.34 -13.61
N ASN A 728 15.67 2.49 -13.07
CA ASN A 728 16.88 1.89 -13.62
C ASN A 728 17.02 0.41 -13.21
N ALA A 729 18.00 -0.30 -13.78
CA ALA A 729 18.27 -1.70 -13.43
C ALA A 729 18.51 -1.94 -11.92
N GLU A 730 19.11 -0.98 -11.21
CA GLU A 730 19.31 -1.06 -9.75
C GLU A 730 17.99 -1.18 -8.98
N HIS A 731 17.00 -0.37 -9.34
CA HIS A 731 15.68 -0.37 -8.72
C HIS A 731 14.97 -1.69 -9.00
N ALA A 732 15.14 -2.23 -10.21
CA ALA A 732 14.60 -3.54 -10.56
C ALA A 732 15.24 -4.67 -9.74
N PHE A 733 16.55 -4.66 -9.47
CA PHE A 733 17.18 -5.64 -8.58
C PHE A 733 16.64 -5.54 -7.15
N ILE A 734 16.47 -4.32 -6.63
CA ILE A 734 15.93 -4.10 -5.30
C ILE A 734 14.46 -4.56 -5.22
N ALA A 735 13.65 -4.27 -6.23
CA ALA A 735 12.27 -4.72 -6.34
C ALA A 735 12.18 -6.26 -6.35
N GLY A 736 13.02 -6.93 -7.14
CA GLY A 736 13.12 -8.39 -7.16
C GLY A 736 13.45 -8.98 -5.79
N LYS A 737 14.43 -8.41 -5.08
CA LYS A 737 14.76 -8.80 -3.70
C LYS A 737 13.56 -8.63 -2.76
N LYS A 738 12.90 -7.47 -2.79
CA LYS A 738 11.72 -7.19 -1.95
C LYS A 738 10.58 -8.17 -2.22
N ALA A 739 10.35 -8.52 -3.48
CA ALA A 739 9.34 -9.50 -3.87
C ALA A 739 9.67 -10.91 -3.33
N ALA A 740 10.93 -11.34 -3.43
CA ALA A 740 11.38 -12.59 -2.83
C ALA A 740 11.22 -12.59 -1.29
N ASP A 741 11.55 -11.49 -0.62
CA ASP A 741 11.35 -11.35 0.82
C ASP A 741 9.85 -11.43 1.17
N ALA A 742 8.98 -10.76 0.41
CA ALA A 742 7.52 -10.82 0.62
C ALA A 742 6.97 -12.25 0.55
N VAL A 743 7.47 -13.09 -0.36
CA VAL A 743 7.08 -14.50 -0.47
C VAL A 743 7.67 -15.34 0.68
N LYS A 744 8.96 -15.18 1.01
CA LYS A 744 9.62 -15.91 2.09
C LYS A 744 9.02 -15.63 3.48
N TRP A 745 8.52 -14.43 3.73
CA TRP A 745 7.87 -14.09 5.00
C TRP A 745 6.58 -14.89 5.24
N VAL A 746 5.96 -15.41 4.18
CA VAL A 746 4.72 -16.22 4.26
C VAL A 746 5.01 -17.69 4.59
N GLU A 747 6.21 -18.20 4.30
CA GLU A 747 6.60 -19.61 4.51
C GLU A 747 6.80 -20.03 5.98
N PRO A 748 7.52 -19.30 6.87
CA PRO A 748 7.80 -19.76 8.23
C PRO A 748 6.59 -19.72 9.17
N LEU A 749 5.47 -19.10 8.76
CA LEU A 749 4.21 -19.11 9.52
C LEU A 749 3.36 -20.37 9.29
N LYS A 750 3.68 -21.22 8.29
CA LYS A 750 2.93 -22.45 7.97
C LYS A 750 3.64 -23.73 8.40
N SER A 751 4.97 -23.79 8.31
CA SER A 751 5.72 -25.02 8.68
C SER A 751 5.77 -25.28 10.19
N ALA A 752 5.64 -24.25 11.02
CA ALA A 752 5.54 -24.39 12.48
C ALA A 752 4.15 -24.83 12.99
N LEU A 753 3.23 -25.19 12.08
CA LEU A 753 1.88 -25.70 12.41
C LEU A 753 1.67 -27.15 11.96
N VAL A 754 2.73 -27.85 11.52
CA VAL A 754 2.69 -29.26 11.09
C VAL A 754 3.72 -30.16 11.83
N GLU A 755 4.51 -29.59 12.76
CA GLU A 755 5.20 -30.34 13.82
C GLU A 755 4.54 -30.05 15.17
#